data_AF-A0AAD4J9J6-F1
#
_entry.id   AF-A0AAD4J9J6-F1
#
_cell.length_a   1.000
_cell.length_b   1.000
_cell.length_c   1.000
_cell.angle_alpha   90.00
_cell.angle_beta   90.00
_cell.angle_gamma   90.00
#
_symmetry.space_group_name_H-M   'P 1'
#
loop_
_entity.id
_entity.type
_entity.pdbx_description
1 polymer ?
#
loop_
_entity_poly.entity_id
_entity_poly.type
_entity_poly.pdbx_seq_one_letter_code
_entity_poly.pdbx_strand_id
1 'polypeptide(L)'
;MSTGSLGLRSSGSYGSLQQVQNNSSSLRKPQKMLKEKDRLFPWICKFAPRNKVGMLLLCLVSAAVFAWVLYIAKGEDARESIVQDISIQSGPTISVEKNFGSAFSSQVIEVEGSANAPPPPPPPAFFTGYSLPPGNPCESFALPPPPADKKRTGPRPCPVCYLPLEEAVALMPNAPSFSPVLKNLTYIHEESLTKSEFGGSEFGGYPSLRQRNDSHNIRESMSIHCGFVRGEKPGRQTGFDIDDPDLLEMETCGGVVVASAIFGAFDLIRQPKNISEYSKRHICFHMFVDNETEAFLRNSSEIDSDKKVGLWRVVVVHKLPYLDPRRNGKVPKLLLHRLFPNARYSLWVDAKLELVVDPIMILERFLWRKNASFAISRHYRRFDVFEEAEANKAAGKYENASIDFQIEFYRKEGLASYSAAKLPITSDVPEGCVIVREHIPISNLFTCLWFNEVDRFTSRDQISFSTVRDKIRSKTNYTINMFLDCERRNFVVQIQNYMSKPCRKKEEENENAYESVVLSAEDKEKEAAVSAEDKEKEAAEIGYKVTGPLQKSDRVFKPYEPVFAVVQIGSHQFKVSNRDTIYTERLKYCDINDKLILNKVLMLGSQTQTIIGRPILPDAAVHAVVEEHALDAKVIIFKKKRRKNYRRKNGHRQELTKLRITDIQGIEKPEMTTPPKKEKAKPVKVAVGA
;
A
#
# COMPACT_ATOMS: atom_id res chain seq x y z
N MET A 1 -38.63 -55.32 -6.49
CA MET A 1 -39.57 -55.93 -5.52
C MET A 1 -39.13 -55.50 -4.13
N SER A 2 -40.04 -55.43 -3.13
CA SER A 2 -39.79 -55.17 -1.68
C SER A 2 -38.84 -54.00 -1.33
N THR A 3 -39.34 -52.82 -0.91
CA THR A 3 -39.67 -52.43 0.49
C THR A 3 -38.49 -52.54 1.49
N GLY A 4 -38.21 -51.55 2.35
CA GLY A 4 -39.00 -50.35 2.68
C GLY A 4 -38.20 -49.25 3.41
N SER A 5 -38.91 -48.35 4.11
CA SER A 5 -38.40 -47.06 4.62
C SER A 5 -38.20 -47.03 6.14
N LEU A 6 -37.29 -46.16 6.63
CA LEU A 6 -37.33 -45.32 7.85
C LEU A 6 -35.90 -44.78 8.16
N GLY A 7 -35.68 -43.59 8.75
CA GLY A 7 -36.58 -42.49 9.06
C GLY A 7 -36.29 -41.81 10.41
N LEU A 8 -36.01 -40.49 10.40
CA LEU A 8 -35.85 -39.58 11.58
C LEU A 8 -34.58 -39.79 12.46
N ARG A 9 -34.20 -38.87 13.38
CA ARG A 9 -33.90 -37.40 13.30
C ARG A 9 -33.36 -36.90 14.68
N SER A 10 -32.72 -35.73 14.72
CA SER A 10 -32.64 -34.77 15.87
C SER A 10 -31.64 -34.95 17.05
N SER A 11 -30.50 -34.24 16.94
CA SER A 11 -30.01 -33.15 17.84
C SER A 11 -29.79 -33.31 19.37
N GLY A 12 -28.60 -32.87 19.83
CA GLY A 12 -28.25 -32.46 21.22
C GLY A 12 -27.57 -33.54 22.07
N SER A 13 -26.92 -33.25 23.21
CA SER A 13 -26.39 -32.01 23.80
C SER A 13 -25.41 -32.35 24.96
N TYR A 14 -24.55 -31.41 25.38
CA TYR A 14 -23.72 -31.34 26.61
C TYR A 14 -23.70 -32.53 27.62
N GLY A 15 -22.50 -33.00 28.04
CA GLY A 15 -22.38 -33.83 29.27
C GLY A 15 -20.97 -34.28 29.69
N SER A 16 -20.53 -33.87 30.88
CA SER A 16 -19.27 -34.25 31.57
C SER A 16 -19.28 -35.68 32.17
N LEU A 17 -18.11 -36.24 32.56
CA LEU A 17 -18.02 -37.45 33.41
C LEU A 17 -16.84 -37.42 34.41
N GLN A 18 -17.07 -37.93 35.64
CA GLN A 18 -16.14 -38.08 36.77
C GLN A 18 -16.61 -39.20 37.75
N GLN A 19 -15.85 -39.70 38.73
CA GLN A 19 -14.41 -39.46 39.03
C GLN A 19 -13.55 -40.71 38.71
N VAL A 20 -12.88 -41.53 39.54
CA VAL A 20 -12.57 -41.71 40.99
C VAL A 20 -11.16 -42.35 40.96
N GLN A 21 -10.07 -41.79 41.49
CA GLN A 21 -9.67 -41.46 42.88
C GLN A 21 -9.18 -42.66 43.71
N ASN A 22 -7.89 -42.65 44.10
CA ASN A 22 -7.42 -43.21 45.38
C ASN A 22 -6.10 -42.56 45.84
N ASN A 23 -5.74 -42.68 47.13
CA ASN A 23 -4.77 -41.80 47.82
C ASN A 23 -3.61 -42.54 48.50
N SER A 24 -2.43 -41.90 48.61
CA SER A 24 -1.62 -41.83 49.85
C SER A 24 -0.37 -40.94 49.66
N SER A 25 0.36 -40.66 50.73
CA SER A 25 1.18 -39.44 50.90
C SER A 25 2.69 -39.66 51.07
N SER A 26 3.49 -38.65 50.66
CA SER A 26 4.75 -38.30 51.32
C SER A 26 5.12 -36.83 51.07
N LEU A 27 5.90 -36.23 51.96
CA LEU A 27 6.18 -34.79 51.99
C LEU A 27 7.67 -34.51 52.25
N ARG A 28 8.31 -33.67 51.43
CA ARG A 28 9.61 -33.05 51.78
C ARG A 28 9.66 -31.56 51.40
N LYS A 29 10.32 -30.78 52.25
CA LYS A 29 10.61 -29.35 52.09
C LYS A 29 11.95 -29.17 51.35
N PRO A 30 12.27 -27.95 50.91
CA PRO A 30 13.08 -27.08 51.77
C PRO A 30 12.42 -25.69 51.96
N GLN A 31 12.81 -24.79 52.86
CA GLN A 31 13.49 -24.76 54.15
C GLN A 31 13.64 -23.25 54.42
N LYS A 32 13.34 -22.76 55.63
CA LYS A 32 13.53 -21.34 56.00
C LYS A 32 14.62 -21.21 57.05
N MET A 33 15.46 -20.19 56.93
CA MET A 33 15.89 -19.35 58.05
C MET A 33 15.63 -17.89 57.63
N LEU A 34 14.91 -17.04 58.39
CA LEU A 34 15.04 -16.63 59.79
C LEU A 34 16.19 -15.59 59.92
N LYS A 35 15.96 -14.26 60.05
CA LYS A 35 15.42 -13.46 61.20
C LYS A 35 16.45 -13.45 62.38
N GLU A 36 16.64 -12.41 63.20
CA GLU A 36 15.73 -11.32 63.61
C GLU A 36 16.43 -10.15 64.36
N LYS A 37 15.93 -8.89 64.21
CA LYS A 37 16.07 -7.70 65.12
C LYS A 37 17.50 -7.23 65.48
N ASP A 38 17.74 -6.04 66.08
CA ASP A 38 16.99 -4.81 66.40
C ASP A 38 17.99 -3.63 66.19
N ARG A 39 17.74 -2.30 66.23
CA ARG A 39 16.63 -1.39 66.61
C ARG A 39 16.80 -0.10 65.72
N LEU A 40 16.29 1.13 65.88
CA LEU A 40 15.46 1.93 66.81
C LEU A 40 14.65 2.94 65.94
N PHE A 41 13.59 3.55 66.46
CA PHE A 41 12.75 4.62 65.85
C PHE A 41 12.77 5.86 66.80
N PRO A 42 12.23 7.05 66.45
CA PRO A 42 12.22 7.78 65.18
C PRO A 42 12.42 9.33 65.35
N TRP A 43 12.05 10.10 64.31
CA TRP A 43 11.50 11.47 64.37
C TRP A 43 12.39 12.66 64.80
N ILE A 44 12.81 13.43 63.79
CA ILE A 44 12.65 14.90 63.77
C ILE A 44 12.19 15.31 62.36
N CYS A 45 11.50 16.44 62.24
CA CYS A 45 10.75 16.83 61.05
C CYS A 45 11.55 17.64 60.01
N LYS A 46 11.00 17.66 58.78
CA LYS A 46 10.94 18.79 57.81
C LYS A 46 12.16 19.73 57.73
N PHE A 47 12.84 19.78 56.56
CA PHE A 47 12.75 20.89 55.59
C PHE A 47 13.63 20.61 54.34
N ALA A 48 13.51 21.47 53.31
CA ALA A 48 14.24 21.49 52.03
C ALA A 48 14.01 20.32 51.02
N PRO A 49 13.63 20.61 49.75
CA PRO A 49 13.49 19.59 48.70
C PRO A 49 14.85 19.17 48.10
N ARG A 50 15.08 17.87 47.98
CA ARG A 50 16.41 17.25 47.76
C ARG A 50 16.97 17.34 46.32
N ASN A 51 16.53 18.32 45.52
CA ASN A 51 16.77 18.35 44.07
C ASN A 51 17.85 19.33 43.59
N LYS A 52 18.44 20.18 44.46
CA LYS A 52 19.51 21.13 44.06
C LYS A 52 20.94 20.74 44.48
N VAL A 53 21.11 19.77 45.40
CA VAL A 53 22.44 19.38 45.92
C VAL A 53 23.32 18.72 44.84
N GLY A 54 22.77 17.78 44.06
CA GLY A 54 23.54 17.06 43.03
C GLY A 54 24.05 17.94 41.89
N MET A 55 23.33 19.01 41.56
CA MET A 55 23.76 20.00 40.55
C MET A 55 24.93 20.85 41.06
N LEU A 56 24.91 21.23 42.34
CA LEU A 56 25.99 22.00 42.97
C LEU A 56 27.29 21.19 43.04
N LEU A 57 27.18 19.89 43.36
CA LEU A 57 28.29 18.93 43.33
C LEU A 57 28.89 18.78 41.92
N LEU A 58 28.07 18.70 40.87
CA LEU A 58 28.52 18.64 39.47
C LEU A 58 29.27 19.92 39.05
N CYS A 59 28.79 21.11 39.44
CA CYS A 59 29.48 22.37 39.15
C CYS A 59 30.85 22.46 39.85
N LEU A 60 30.97 21.99 41.10
CA LEU A 60 32.25 21.98 41.83
C LEU A 60 33.27 21.03 41.20
N VAL A 61 32.85 19.84 40.77
CA VAL A 61 33.73 18.91 40.02
C VAL A 61 34.16 19.52 38.69
N SER A 62 33.25 20.18 37.96
CA SER A 62 33.57 20.87 36.71
C SER A 62 34.60 21.99 36.91
N ALA A 63 34.48 22.77 37.98
CA ALA A 63 35.42 23.85 38.30
C ALA A 63 36.82 23.32 38.66
N ALA A 64 36.89 22.24 39.44
CA ALA A 64 38.15 21.59 39.81
C ALA A 64 38.91 21.04 38.59
N VAL A 65 38.20 20.40 37.65
CA VAL A 65 38.80 19.92 36.38
C VAL A 65 39.31 21.10 35.54
N PHE A 66 38.55 22.18 35.43
CA PHE A 66 38.97 23.35 34.65
C PHE A 66 40.20 24.05 35.25
N ALA A 67 40.27 24.16 36.58
CA ALA A 67 41.45 24.67 37.28
C ALA A 67 42.69 23.78 37.07
N TRP A 68 42.52 22.44 37.07
CA TRP A 68 43.63 21.50 36.83
C TRP A 68 44.17 21.61 35.39
N VAL A 69 43.29 21.74 34.39
CA VAL A 69 43.70 21.96 32.99
C VAL A 69 44.48 23.27 32.84
N LEU A 70 44.01 24.37 33.46
CA LEU A 70 44.73 25.65 33.43
C LEU A 70 46.05 25.65 34.23
N TYR A 71 46.19 24.77 35.23
CA TYR A 71 47.44 24.58 35.96
C TYR A 71 48.48 23.82 35.13
N ILE A 72 48.07 22.77 34.40
CA ILE A 72 48.95 22.03 33.48
C ILE A 72 49.37 22.90 32.28
N ALA A 73 48.45 23.71 31.74
CA ALA A 73 48.70 24.55 30.56
C ALA A 73 49.61 25.77 30.80
N LYS A 74 50.31 25.86 31.95
CA LYS A 74 51.13 27.01 32.34
C LYS A 74 52.55 26.63 32.77
N GLY A 75 53.08 25.51 32.27
CA GLY A 75 54.39 24.99 32.68
C GLY A 75 55.10 24.17 31.61
N GLU A 76 55.44 24.79 30.47
CA GLU A 76 56.70 24.55 29.72
C GLU A 76 56.79 25.54 28.54
N ASP A 77 57.96 26.16 28.35
CA ASP A 77 58.22 27.19 27.35
C ASP A 77 59.48 26.86 26.52
N ALA A 78 59.58 27.48 25.34
CA ALA A 78 60.75 27.58 24.46
C ALA A 78 61.28 26.32 23.71
N ARG A 79 61.13 26.34 22.38
CA ARG A 79 62.24 26.18 21.39
C ARG A 79 61.84 26.76 20.02
N GLU A 80 62.81 26.85 19.10
CA GLU A 80 62.90 27.94 18.11
C GLU A 80 62.31 27.65 16.70
N SER A 81 62.49 28.64 15.81
CA SER A 81 62.15 28.76 14.36
C SER A 81 62.52 27.54 13.48
N ILE A 82 62.05 27.36 12.23
CA ILE A 82 62.02 28.28 11.06
C ILE A 82 60.90 27.91 10.06
N VAL A 83 60.28 28.91 9.40
CA VAL A 83 59.60 28.79 8.09
C VAL A 83 59.90 30.04 7.25
N GLN A 84 60.02 29.92 5.92
CA GLN A 84 60.20 31.04 4.99
C GLN A 84 58.92 31.30 4.16
N ASP A 85 58.65 32.57 3.86
CA ASP A 85 57.62 32.98 2.89
C ASP A 85 58.09 32.82 1.44
N ILE A 86 57.15 32.49 0.54
CA ILE A 86 57.27 32.70 -0.90
C ILE A 86 55.94 33.23 -1.43
N SER A 87 55.96 34.45 -1.99
CA SER A 87 54.84 35.01 -2.77
C SER A 87 55.11 34.84 -4.27
N ILE A 88 54.05 34.72 -5.08
CA ILE A 88 54.15 34.63 -6.55
C ILE A 88 53.36 35.79 -7.17
N GLN A 89 53.97 36.45 -8.15
CA GLN A 89 53.43 37.62 -8.86
C GLN A 89 52.64 37.25 -10.14
N SER A 90 52.26 38.27 -10.91
CA SER A 90 51.08 38.26 -11.80
C SER A 90 51.37 38.48 -13.29
N GLY A 91 50.44 38.03 -14.13
CA GLY A 91 50.24 38.50 -15.51
C GLY A 91 50.84 37.64 -16.64
N PRO A 92 50.55 37.97 -17.92
CA PRO A 92 49.69 39.05 -18.42
C PRO A 92 48.44 38.56 -19.20
N THR A 93 47.59 39.50 -19.63
CA THR A 93 46.45 39.30 -20.55
C THR A 93 46.80 39.68 -21.98
N ILE A 94 46.14 39.06 -22.97
CA ILE A 94 46.05 39.52 -24.36
C ILE A 94 44.58 39.42 -24.82
N SER A 95 44.14 40.37 -25.63
CA SER A 95 42.77 40.53 -26.12
C SER A 95 42.69 40.60 -27.65
N VAL A 96 41.58 40.11 -28.22
CA VAL A 96 41.14 40.39 -29.61
C VAL A 96 39.61 40.49 -29.60
N GLU A 97 39.05 41.41 -30.39
CA GLU A 97 37.61 41.72 -30.43
C GLU A 97 36.82 40.96 -31.53
N LYS A 98 35.50 41.18 -31.53
CA LYS A 98 34.52 40.60 -32.45
C LYS A 98 34.60 41.21 -33.86
N ASN A 99 33.97 40.56 -34.84
CA ASN A 99 33.12 41.30 -35.77
C ASN A 99 31.92 40.48 -36.29
N PHE A 100 30.93 41.18 -36.87
CA PHE A 100 29.67 40.64 -37.39
C PHE A 100 29.76 40.35 -38.91
N GLY A 101 28.94 39.45 -39.44
CA GLY A 101 28.77 39.28 -40.89
C GLY A 101 27.93 38.06 -41.29
N SER A 102 27.08 38.19 -42.30
CA SER A 102 26.16 37.14 -42.78
C SER A 102 26.26 36.93 -44.29
N ALA A 103 26.22 35.68 -44.77
CA ALA A 103 25.67 35.35 -46.09
C ALA A 103 25.44 33.84 -46.30
N PHE A 104 24.52 33.55 -47.23
CA PHE A 104 24.30 32.27 -47.93
C PHE A 104 25.60 31.60 -48.45
N SER A 105 25.62 30.26 -48.46
CA SER A 105 25.29 29.51 -49.69
C SER A 105 25.16 28.00 -49.44
N SER A 106 24.35 27.32 -50.25
CA SER A 106 24.32 25.86 -50.33
C SER A 106 25.26 25.39 -51.43
N GLN A 107 26.23 24.53 -51.10
CA GLN A 107 26.96 23.75 -52.10
C GLN A 107 26.84 22.26 -51.77
N VAL A 108 26.19 21.53 -52.68
CA VAL A 108 26.31 20.08 -52.76
C VAL A 108 27.68 19.79 -53.35
N ILE A 109 28.48 18.98 -52.65
CA ILE A 109 29.72 18.43 -53.19
C ILE A 109 29.52 16.92 -53.26
N GLU A 110 29.26 16.41 -54.46
CA GLU A 110 29.40 14.99 -54.74
C GLU A 110 30.91 14.65 -54.72
N VAL A 111 31.29 13.62 -53.98
CA VAL A 111 32.63 13.03 -54.02
C VAL A 111 32.47 11.54 -54.24
N GLU A 112 32.89 11.07 -55.40
CA GLU A 112 32.87 9.64 -55.73
C GLU A 112 33.91 8.85 -54.91
N GLY A 113 33.53 7.63 -54.53
CA GLY A 113 34.43 6.47 -54.45
C GLY A 113 35.79 6.59 -53.76
N SER A 114 35.82 6.63 -52.42
CA SER A 114 37.01 6.19 -51.64
C SER A 114 36.77 4.82 -51.01
N ALA A 115 37.00 3.75 -51.76
CA ALA A 115 36.85 2.38 -51.29
C ALA A 115 38.01 1.95 -50.38
N ASN A 116 37.88 2.18 -49.06
CA ASN A 116 38.58 1.43 -47.99
C ASN A 116 38.06 1.77 -46.57
N ALA A 117 36.74 1.86 -46.40
CA ALA A 117 36.16 1.75 -45.06
C ALA A 117 36.14 0.26 -44.64
N PRO A 118 36.61 -0.12 -43.44
CA PRO A 118 36.34 -1.45 -42.92
C PRO A 118 34.82 -1.64 -42.80
N PRO A 119 34.28 -2.86 -42.97
CA PRO A 119 32.85 -3.10 -42.81
C PRO A 119 32.41 -2.64 -41.41
N PRO A 120 31.23 -2.00 -41.29
CA PRO A 120 30.76 -1.51 -39.99
C PRO A 120 30.73 -2.68 -38.99
N PRO A 121 31.14 -2.46 -37.72
CA PRO A 121 31.19 -3.52 -36.75
C PRO A 121 29.81 -4.18 -36.61
N PRO A 122 29.74 -5.52 -36.46
CA PRO A 122 28.47 -6.22 -36.37
C PRO A 122 27.61 -5.62 -35.26
N PRO A 123 26.29 -5.47 -35.46
CA PRO A 123 25.42 -4.79 -34.50
C PRO A 123 25.53 -5.47 -33.12
N PRO A 124 25.61 -4.69 -32.03
CA PRO A 124 25.93 -5.23 -30.71
C PRO A 124 24.87 -6.22 -30.27
N ALA A 125 25.30 -7.44 -29.90
CA ALA A 125 24.40 -8.54 -29.51
C ALA A 125 23.55 -8.25 -28.26
N PHE A 126 23.90 -7.20 -27.50
CA PHE A 126 23.16 -6.72 -26.34
C PHE A 126 23.08 -5.20 -26.35
N PHE A 127 22.02 -4.64 -25.75
CA PHE A 127 21.93 -3.21 -25.49
C PHE A 127 22.99 -2.79 -24.46
N THR A 128 23.75 -1.75 -24.80
CA THR A 128 24.85 -1.19 -23.98
C THR A 128 24.47 0.08 -23.23
N GLY A 129 23.22 0.55 -23.34
CA GLY A 129 22.82 1.90 -22.96
C GLY A 129 23.16 2.95 -24.03
N TYR A 130 22.65 4.16 -23.83
CA TYR A 130 23.02 5.37 -24.57
C TYR A 130 23.16 6.56 -23.60
N SER A 131 23.91 7.57 -24.04
CA SER A 131 23.88 8.91 -23.44
C SER A 131 22.96 9.80 -24.27
N LEU A 132 22.31 10.78 -23.64
CA LEU A 132 21.61 11.84 -24.37
C LEU A 132 22.64 12.79 -25.03
N PRO A 133 22.30 13.49 -26.12
CA PRO A 133 23.21 14.48 -26.72
C PRO A 133 23.52 15.62 -25.74
N PRO A 134 24.76 16.16 -25.73
CA PRO A 134 25.14 17.27 -24.87
C PRO A 134 24.20 18.47 -25.00
N GLY A 135 23.62 18.90 -23.88
CA GLY A 135 22.65 20.01 -23.83
C GLY A 135 21.19 19.60 -24.04
N ASN A 136 20.87 18.31 -24.18
CA ASN A 136 19.48 17.84 -24.10
C ASN A 136 18.90 18.20 -22.71
N PRO A 137 17.69 18.80 -22.60
CA PRO A 137 17.14 19.23 -21.31
C PRO A 137 17.01 18.13 -20.24
N CYS A 138 16.96 16.87 -20.67
CA CYS A 138 16.86 15.70 -19.78
C CYS A 138 18.22 15.06 -19.43
N GLU A 139 19.34 15.55 -19.98
CA GLU A 139 20.71 15.18 -19.60
C GLU A 139 21.09 15.83 -18.26
N SER A 140 21.02 17.16 -18.21
CA SER A 140 21.32 17.97 -17.02
C SER A 140 20.18 18.02 -15.99
N PHE A 141 19.13 17.22 -16.15
CA PHE A 141 17.96 17.24 -15.26
C PHE A 141 18.29 16.66 -13.88
N ALA A 142 18.57 17.54 -12.93
CA ALA A 142 18.51 17.25 -11.51
C ALA A 142 17.07 17.37 -10.99
N LEU A 143 16.68 16.50 -10.05
CA LEU A 143 15.44 16.70 -9.29
C LEU A 143 15.56 18.00 -8.48
N PRO A 144 14.67 19.00 -8.67
CA PRO A 144 14.74 20.24 -7.90
C PRO A 144 14.53 19.96 -6.40
N PRO A 145 15.16 20.74 -5.50
CA PRO A 145 14.91 20.60 -4.07
C PRO A 145 13.41 20.74 -3.80
N PRO A 146 12.80 19.86 -2.98
CA PRO A 146 11.35 19.81 -2.84
C PRO A 146 10.82 21.15 -2.32
N PRO A 147 9.93 21.85 -3.08
CA PRO A 147 9.54 23.21 -2.75
C PRO A 147 8.87 23.26 -1.38
N ALA A 148 9.23 24.27 -0.57
CA ALA A 148 8.89 24.43 0.85
C ALA A 148 7.42 24.82 1.13
N ASP A 149 6.50 24.14 0.44
CA ASP A 149 5.05 24.19 0.59
C ASP A 149 4.62 23.54 1.91
N LYS A 150 4.67 24.35 2.97
CA LYS A 150 4.18 24.01 4.31
C LYS A 150 2.71 23.56 4.34
N LYS A 151 1.91 23.89 3.32
CA LYS A 151 0.45 23.72 3.32
C LYS A 151 -0.01 22.36 2.77
N ARG A 152 0.86 21.55 2.14
CA ARG A 152 0.50 20.25 1.54
C ARG A 152 1.18 19.04 2.21
N THR A 153 0.56 18.53 3.27
CA THR A 153 0.99 17.35 4.04
C THR A 153 0.67 16.02 3.34
N GLY A 154 1.51 15.60 2.39
CA GLY A 154 1.45 14.26 1.81
C GLY A 154 2.56 13.96 0.79
N PRO A 155 2.76 12.68 0.37
CA PRO A 155 3.73 12.35 -0.67
C PRO A 155 3.28 12.92 -2.02
N ARG A 156 4.04 13.88 -2.55
CA ARG A 156 3.76 14.57 -3.83
C ARG A 156 4.47 13.86 -5.00
N PRO A 157 3.96 13.97 -6.23
CA PRO A 157 4.78 13.72 -7.41
C PRO A 157 5.97 14.70 -7.43
N CYS A 158 7.09 14.27 -8.01
CA CYS A 158 8.18 15.15 -8.42
C CYS A 158 8.22 15.24 -9.95
N PRO A 159 8.85 16.28 -10.54
CA PRO A 159 9.00 16.37 -11.98
C PRO A 159 9.87 15.21 -12.49
N VAL A 160 9.54 14.69 -13.67
CA VAL A 160 10.30 13.65 -14.36
C VAL A 160 10.54 14.13 -15.79
N CYS A 161 11.80 14.18 -16.22
CA CYS A 161 12.15 14.60 -17.57
C CYS A 161 12.09 13.40 -18.52
N TYR A 162 10.94 13.25 -19.18
CA TYR A 162 10.73 12.38 -20.34
C TYR A 162 11.22 13.07 -21.61
N LEU A 163 11.66 12.29 -22.59
CA LEU A 163 11.82 12.79 -23.96
C LEU A 163 10.45 12.94 -24.65
N PRO A 164 10.34 13.71 -25.74
CA PRO A 164 9.25 13.59 -26.71
C PRO A 164 9.03 12.13 -27.13
N LEU A 165 7.80 11.79 -27.52
CA LEU A 165 7.45 10.41 -27.86
C LEU A 165 8.26 9.90 -29.07
N GLU A 166 8.49 10.77 -30.05
CA GLU A 166 9.18 10.49 -31.30
C GLU A 166 10.66 10.17 -31.03
N GLU A 167 11.32 10.93 -30.15
CA GLU A 167 12.67 10.65 -29.66
C GLU A 167 12.70 9.34 -28.85
N ALA A 168 11.73 9.11 -27.98
CA ALA A 168 11.65 7.90 -27.16
C ALA A 168 11.44 6.63 -28.02
N VAL A 169 10.62 6.70 -29.06
CA VAL A 169 10.43 5.61 -30.04
C VAL A 169 11.72 5.36 -30.83
N ALA A 170 12.40 6.42 -31.29
CA ALA A 170 13.68 6.30 -32.01
C ALA A 170 14.81 5.71 -31.15
N LEU A 171 14.73 5.84 -29.82
CA LEU A 171 15.68 5.29 -28.85
C LEU A 171 15.28 3.90 -28.31
N MET A 172 14.24 3.26 -28.85
CA MET A 172 13.87 1.90 -28.48
C MET A 172 15.01 0.91 -28.81
N PRO A 173 15.52 0.12 -27.84
CA PRO A 173 16.68 -0.74 -28.08
C PRO A 173 16.40 -1.87 -29.08
N ASN A 174 17.19 -1.97 -30.17
CA ASN A 174 17.05 -3.05 -31.16
C ASN A 174 17.66 -4.40 -30.72
N ALA A 175 18.50 -4.41 -29.68
CA ALA A 175 19.06 -5.62 -29.06
C ALA A 175 18.61 -5.74 -27.59
N PRO A 176 18.51 -6.95 -27.00
CA PRO A 176 18.08 -7.14 -25.61
C PRO A 176 19.12 -6.67 -24.60
N SER A 177 18.70 -6.25 -23.40
CA SER A 177 19.67 -5.95 -22.31
C SER A 177 20.45 -7.20 -21.89
N PHE A 178 21.71 -7.02 -21.50
CA PHE A 178 22.58 -8.12 -21.09
C PHE A 178 22.05 -8.87 -19.85
N SER A 179 22.07 -10.21 -19.91
CA SER A 179 21.65 -11.10 -18.82
C SER A 179 22.90 -11.76 -18.19
N PRO A 180 23.34 -11.35 -16.99
CA PRO A 180 24.58 -11.82 -16.40
C PRO A 180 24.47 -13.25 -15.89
N VAL A 181 25.48 -14.06 -16.22
CA VAL A 181 25.56 -15.52 -16.00
C VAL A 181 24.48 -16.30 -16.76
N LEU A 182 23.20 -16.08 -16.44
CA LEU A 182 22.07 -16.81 -16.99
C LEU A 182 21.76 -16.41 -18.44
N LYS A 183 21.92 -17.35 -19.38
CA LYS A 183 21.65 -17.20 -20.81
C LYS A 183 20.32 -17.86 -21.22
N ASN A 184 20.00 -19.02 -20.66
CA ASN A 184 18.78 -19.78 -20.97
C ASN A 184 18.00 -20.10 -19.70
N LEU A 185 16.70 -19.79 -19.68
CA LEU A 185 15.80 -20.10 -18.58
C LEU A 185 14.59 -20.88 -19.10
N THR A 186 14.41 -22.08 -18.56
CA THR A 186 13.25 -22.95 -18.81
C THR A 186 12.43 -23.10 -17.54
N TYR A 187 11.22 -23.64 -17.68
CA TYR A 187 10.24 -23.72 -16.60
C TYR A 187 9.87 -25.18 -16.34
N ILE A 188 9.75 -25.55 -15.06
CA ILE A 188 9.47 -26.93 -14.66
C ILE A 188 7.97 -27.23 -14.80
N HIS A 189 7.66 -28.38 -15.40
CA HIS A 189 6.33 -28.98 -15.48
C HIS A 189 6.34 -30.31 -14.71
N GLU A 190 5.37 -30.52 -13.83
CA GLU A 190 5.25 -31.66 -12.91
C GLU A 190 3.77 -32.07 -12.79
N GLU A 191 3.38 -33.16 -13.44
CA GLU A 191 2.01 -33.69 -13.37
C GLU A 191 1.72 -34.29 -11.97
N SER A 192 2.64 -35.11 -11.47
CA SER A 192 2.60 -35.74 -10.15
C SER A 192 3.22 -34.83 -9.10
N LEU A 193 2.38 -34.11 -8.34
CA LEU A 193 2.82 -33.21 -7.27
C LEU A 193 2.77 -33.90 -5.90
N THR A 194 3.93 -33.96 -5.24
CA THR A 194 4.06 -34.54 -3.89
C THR A 194 4.46 -33.44 -2.89
N LYS A 195 3.53 -33.06 -2.02
CA LYS A 195 3.79 -32.06 -0.96
C LYS A 195 4.67 -32.65 0.14
N SER A 196 5.97 -32.47 0.01
CA SER A 196 7.00 -32.99 0.93
C SER A 196 7.26 -32.12 2.17
N GLU A 197 7.07 -30.81 2.06
CA GLU A 197 7.48 -29.83 3.08
C GLU A 197 6.42 -28.72 3.29
N PHE A 198 6.75 -27.69 4.08
CA PHE A 198 5.83 -26.59 4.38
C PHE A 198 5.71 -25.57 3.23
N GLY A 199 4.53 -24.96 3.14
CA GLY A 199 4.20 -23.91 2.19
C GLY A 199 4.06 -24.40 0.76
N GLY A 200 3.91 -23.45 -0.15
CA GLY A 200 3.71 -23.68 -1.59
C GLY A 200 2.28 -24.06 -1.94
N SER A 201 2.02 -24.23 -3.23
CA SER A 201 0.73 -24.69 -3.77
C SER A 201 0.88 -25.69 -4.92
N GLU A 202 -0.25 -26.27 -5.34
CA GLU A 202 -0.31 -27.05 -6.59
C GLU A 202 0.05 -26.21 -7.82
N PHE A 203 -0.26 -24.92 -7.83
CA PHE A 203 0.11 -24.01 -8.91
C PHE A 203 1.62 -23.72 -8.97
N GLY A 204 2.28 -23.70 -7.80
CA GLY A 204 3.73 -23.51 -7.66
C GLY A 204 4.56 -24.81 -7.68
N GLY A 205 3.93 -25.98 -7.58
CA GLY A 205 4.58 -27.30 -7.64
C GLY A 205 5.19 -27.81 -6.32
N TYR A 206 4.84 -27.23 -5.17
CA TYR A 206 5.39 -27.60 -3.86
C TYR A 206 6.93 -27.85 -3.81
N PRO A 207 7.79 -26.99 -4.40
CA PRO A 207 9.23 -27.22 -4.40
C PRO A 207 9.78 -27.37 -2.97
N SER A 208 10.69 -28.31 -2.76
CA SER A 208 11.42 -28.44 -1.50
C SER A 208 12.31 -27.23 -1.20
N LEU A 209 12.72 -27.06 0.05
CA LEU A 209 13.74 -26.10 0.46
C LEU A 209 15.08 -26.37 -0.23
N ARG A 210 15.39 -27.63 -0.57
CA ARG A 210 16.58 -27.98 -1.38
C ARG A 210 16.47 -27.42 -2.80
N GLN A 211 15.35 -27.67 -3.50
CA GLN A 211 15.10 -27.11 -4.84
C GLN A 211 15.08 -25.58 -4.81
N ARG A 212 14.41 -24.98 -3.83
CA ARG A 212 14.42 -23.51 -3.61
C ARG A 212 15.83 -22.97 -3.43
N ASN A 213 16.67 -23.61 -2.62
CA ASN A 213 18.02 -23.11 -2.36
C ASN A 213 18.92 -23.28 -3.58
N ASP A 214 18.77 -24.37 -4.35
CA ASP A 214 19.53 -24.54 -5.59
C ASP A 214 19.03 -23.61 -6.73
N SER A 215 17.75 -23.22 -6.74
CA SER A 215 17.25 -22.20 -7.67
C SER A 215 17.85 -20.79 -7.47
N HIS A 216 18.57 -20.56 -6.37
CA HIS A 216 19.39 -19.36 -6.15
C HIS A 216 20.88 -19.55 -6.53
N ASN A 217 21.31 -20.75 -6.93
CA ASN A 217 22.64 -20.98 -7.50
C ASN A 217 22.58 -20.74 -9.02
N ILE A 218 22.81 -19.50 -9.43
CA ILE A 218 22.66 -19.07 -10.82
C ILE A 218 23.71 -19.74 -11.73
N ARG A 219 23.25 -20.33 -12.83
CA ARG A 219 24.04 -21.04 -13.86
C ARG A 219 23.70 -20.49 -15.25
N GLU A 220 24.47 -20.84 -16.28
CA GLU A 220 24.19 -20.36 -17.65
C GLU A 220 22.87 -20.86 -18.23
N SER A 221 22.47 -22.07 -17.85
CA SER A 221 21.16 -22.65 -18.17
C SER A 221 20.50 -23.16 -16.90
N MET A 222 19.22 -22.87 -16.71
CA MET A 222 18.44 -23.28 -15.54
C MET A 222 17.01 -23.70 -15.91
N SER A 223 16.44 -24.59 -15.11
CA SER A 223 15.01 -24.92 -15.10
C SER A 223 14.46 -24.58 -13.72
N ILE A 224 13.30 -23.91 -13.64
CA ILE A 224 12.73 -23.47 -12.35
C ILE A 224 11.20 -23.58 -12.30
N HIS A 225 10.65 -23.92 -11.13
CA HIS A 225 9.25 -23.68 -10.79
C HIS A 225 8.94 -22.17 -10.92
N CYS A 226 7.89 -21.79 -11.66
CA CYS A 226 7.57 -20.38 -11.91
C CYS A 226 6.07 -20.17 -12.14
N GLY A 227 5.25 -20.80 -11.28
CA GLY A 227 3.83 -21.01 -11.56
C GLY A 227 3.59 -21.87 -12.80
N PHE A 228 2.33 -22.22 -13.05
CA PHE A 228 1.91 -22.96 -14.24
C PHE A 228 2.72 -24.27 -14.43
N VAL A 229 2.88 -25.05 -13.35
CA VAL A 229 3.64 -26.31 -13.34
C VAL A 229 2.85 -27.50 -13.90
N ARG A 230 1.56 -27.31 -14.16
CA ARG A 230 0.63 -28.28 -14.78
C ARG A 230 -0.10 -27.60 -15.92
N GLY A 231 -0.64 -28.40 -16.84
CA GLY A 231 -1.38 -27.94 -18.01
C GLY A 231 -0.46 -27.70 -19.22
N GLU A 232 -1.05 -27.70 -20.41
CA GLU A 232 -0.30 -27.67 -21.69
C GLU A 232 0.56 -26.42 -21.87
N LYS A 233 0.02 -25.26 -21.46
CA LYS A 233 0.67 -23.95 -21.52
C LYS A 233 0.12 -23.02 -20.43
N PRO A 234 0.86 -21.98 -20.00
CA PRO A 234 0.37 -21.01 -19.02
C PRO A 234 -1.02 -20.47 -19.37
N GLY A 235 -1.96 -20.59 -18.43
CA GLY A 235 -3.36 -20.19 -18.63
C GLY A 235 -4.30 -21.27 -19.20
N ARG A 236 -3.80 -22.43 -19.67
CA ARG A 236 -4.64 -23.56 -20.11
C ARG A 236 -4.49 -24.76 -19.16
N GLN A 237 -5.55 -25.10 -18.44
CA GLN A 237 -5.63 -26.23 -17.49
C GLN A 237 -4.58 -26.18 -16.34
N THR A 238 -4.06 -24.99 -16.03
CA THR A 238 -2.99 -24.79 -15.05
C THR A 238 -3.47 -24.52 -13.64
N GLY A 239 -4.77 -24.32 -13.44
CA GLY A 239 -5.33 -23.73 -12.22
C GLY A 239 -5.23 -22.20 -12.17
N PHE A 240 -5.06 -21.55 -13.32
CA PHE A 240 -5.19 -20.09 -13.52
C PHE A 240 -5.82 -19.91 -14.91
N ASP A 241 -7.00 -20.50 -15.09
CA ASP A 241 -7.46 -20.93 -16.42
C ASP A 241 -8.21 -19.81 -17.16
N ILE A 242 -7.83 -19.56 -18.43
CA ILE A 242 -8.25 -18.45 -19.28
C ILE A 242 -8.88 -18.99 -20.58
N ASP A 243 -9.83 -18.25 -21.14
CA ASP A 243 -10.43 -18.49 -22.46
C ASP A 243 -9.38 -18.63 -23.59
N ASP A 244 -9.49 -19.69 -24.39
CA ASP A 244 -8.57 -19.97 -25.50
C ASP A 244 -8.45 -18.83 -26.55
N PRO A 245 -9.53 -18.11 -26.94
CA PRO A 245 -9.42 -16.94 -27.81
C PRO A 245 -8.61 -15.78 -27.21
N ASP A 246 -8.64 -15.61 -25.88
CA ASP A 246 -7.86 -14.58 -25.20
C ASP A 246 -6.41 -15.04 -25.00
N LEU A 247 -6.15 -16.33 -24.76
CA LEU A 247 -4.79 -16.88 -24.79
C LEU A 247 -4.12 -16.70 -26.16
N LEU A 248 -4.85 -16.93 -27.26
CA LEU A 248 -4.33 -16.73 -28.60
C LEU A 248 -4.00 -15.25 -28.87
N GLU A 249 -4.84 -14.32 -28.42
CA GLU A 249 -4.56 -12.88 -28.58
C GLU A 249 -3.40 -12.41 -27.69
N MET A 250 -3.31 -12.90 -26.45
CA MET A 250 -2.15 -12.67 -25.58
C MET A 250 -0.84 -13.19 -26.18
N GLU A 251 -0.89 -14.29 -26.95
CA GLU A 251 0.26 -14.79 -27.72
C GLU A 251 0.61 -13.90 -28.92
N THR A 252 -0.34 -13.18 -29.52
CA THR A 252 -0.04 -12.19 -30.58
C THR A 252 0.57 -10.88 -30.06
N CYS A 253 0.61 -10.66 -28.74
CA CYS A 253 1.16 -9.46 -28.13
C CYS A 253 2.70 -9.40 -28.23
N GLY A 254 3.20 -8.91 -29.35
CA GLY A 254 4.61 -8.55 -29.53
C GLY A 254 4.97 -7.21 -28.88
N GLY A 255 6.23 -7.05 -28.49
CA GLY A 255 6.75 -5.75 -28.05
C GLY A 255 6.45 -5.40 -26.59
N VAL A 256 5.32 -4.74 -26.31
CA VAL A 256 5.01 -4.19 -24.98
C VAL A 256 3.60 -4.58 -24.51
N VAL A 257 3.50 -5.12 -23.28
CA VAL A 257 2.23 -5.31 -22.57
C VAL A 257 2.12 -4.38 -21.36
N VAL A 258 1.01 -3.66 -21.25
CA VAL A 258 0.56 -2.98 -20.03
C VAL A 258 -0.49 -3.86 -19.39
N ALA A 259 -0.31 -4.23 -18.12
CA ALA A 259 -1.18 -5.18 -17.45
C ALA A 259 -1.62 -4.73 -16.06
N SER A 260 -2.84 -5.12 -15.68
CA SER A 260 -3.44 -4.91 -14.37
C SER A 260 -4.35 -6.09 -13.99
N ALA A 261 -4.87 -6.12 -12.76
CA ALA A 261 -5.87 -7.13 -12.37
C ALA A 261 -6.77 -6.67 -11.22
N ILE A 262 -8.03 -7.13 -11.25
CA ILE A 262 -9.02 -7.00 -10.18
C ILE A 262 -9.64 -8.38 -9.93
N PHE A 263 -9.50 -8.91 -8.71
CA PHE A 263 -10.10 -10.18 -8.30
C PHE A 263 -10.95 -9.95 -7.05
N GLY A 264 -12.15 -10.54 -6.99
CA GLY A 264 -13.14 -10.35 -5.93
C GLY A 264 -13.79 -8.95 -5.91
N ALA A 265 -13.92 -8.29 -7.07
CA ALA A 265 -14.61 -7.01 -7.28
C ALA A 265 -14.21 -5.85 -6.33
N PHE A 266 -12.99 -5.86 -5.76
CA PHE A 266 -12.58 -4.90 -4.73
C PHE A 266 -12.21 -3.49 -5.23
N ASP A 267 -11.95 -3.32 -6.52
CA ASP A 267 -11.48 -2.07 -7.15
C ASP A 267 -12.28 -1.80 -8.43
N LEU A 268 -12.29 -0.53 -8.88
CA LEU A 268 -12.90 -0.11 -10.16
C LEU A 268 -11.81 0.04 -11.24
N ILE A 269 -12.11 -0.35 -12.47
CA ILE A 269 -11.19 -0.21 -13.60
C ILE A 269 -10.83 1.27 -13.83
N ARG A 270 -9.53 1.57 -13.93
CA ARG A 270 -9.02 2.93 -14.20
C ARG A 270 -8.47 3.03 -15.62
N GLN A 271 -9.04 3.92 -16.43
CA GLN A 271 -8.67 4.06 -17.84
C GLN A 271 -7.33 4.77 -18.01
N PRO A 272 -6.36 4.22 -18.78
CA PRO A 272 -5.13 4.93 -19.10
C PRO A 272 -5.42 6.24 -19.86
N LYS A 273 -4.80 7.34 -19.44
CA LYS A 273 -4.90 8.66 -20.06
C LYS A 273 -3.57 9.08 -20.68
N ASN A 274 -3.64 10.03 -21.61
CA ASN A 274 -2.49 10.58 -22.33
C ASN A 274 -1.68 9.51 -23.10
N ILE A 275 -2.34 8.41 -23.50
CA ILE A 275 -1.76 7.37 -24.36
C ILE A 275 -1.84 7.84 -25.82
N SER A 276 -0.71 7.80 -26.51
CA SER A 276 -0.58 8.23 -27.91
C SER A 276 -1.26 7.27 -28.90
N GLU A 277 -1.58 7.75 -30.10
CA GLU A 277 -2.06 6.91 -31.20
C GLU A 277 -1.01 5.87 -31.65
N TYR A 278 0.28 6.15 -31.45
CA TYR A 278 1.33 5.15 -31.64
C TYR A 278 1.19 4.02 -30.63
N SER A 279 1.12 4.33 -29.33
CA SER A 279 1.07 3.31 -28.28
C SER A 279 -0.26 2.56 -28.25
N LYS A 280 -1.39 3.18 -28.60
CA LYS A 280 -2.68 2.46 -28.79
C LYS A 280 -2.65 1.38 -29.87
N ARG A 281 -1.70 1.45 -30.82
CA ARG A 281 -1.57 0.50 -31.94
C ARG A 281 -0.48 -0.56 -31.71
N HIS A 282 0.54 -0.25 -30.92
CA HIS A 282 1.73 -1.10 -30.73
C HIS A 282 1.89 -1.63 -29.30
N ILE A 283 0.96 -1.33 -28.38
CA ILE A 283 1.01 -1.74 -26.98
C ILE A 283 -0.31 -2.39 -26.59
N CYS A 284 -0.21 -3.59 -26.01
CA CYS A 284 -1.34 -4.36 -25.53
C CYS A 284 -1.74 -3.86 -24.13
N PHE A 285 -3.03 -3.72 -23.86
CA PHE A 285 -3.55 -3.27 -22.55
C PHE A 285 -4.50 -4.33 -22.00
N HIS A 286 -4.07 -5.10 -20.99
CA HIS A 286 -4.79 -6.27 -20.48
C HIS A 286 -5.17 -6.13 -18.99
N MET A 287 -6.45 -6.33 -18.69
CA MET A 287 -7.01 -6.34 -17.34
C MET A 287 -7.49 -7.75 -16.99
N PHE A 288 -6.78 -8.43 -16.07
CA PHE A 288 -7.17 -9.75 -15.60
C PHE A 288 -8.28 -9.64 -14.54
N VAL A 289 -9.37 -10.38 -14.73
CA VAL A 289 -10.52 -10.42 -13.82
C VAL A 289 -10.91 -11.86 -13.47
N ASP A 290 -11.68 -12.06 -12.41
CA ASP A 290 -12.40 -13.33 -12.18
C ASP A 290 -13.87 -13.22 -12.59
N ASN A 291 -14.56 -14.36 -12.63
CA ASN A 291 -15.98 -14.46 -12.97
C ASN A 291 -16.88 -13.52 -12.13
N GLU A 292 -16.53 -13.27 -10.87
CA GLU A 292 -17.27 -12.35 -9.97
C GLU A 292 -17.12 -10.90 -10.44
N THR A 293 -15.88 -10.48 -10.73
CA THR A 293 -15.57 -9.14 -11.24
C THR A 293 -16.10 -8.94 -12.68
N GLU A 294 -16.03 -9.96 -13.53
CA GLU A 294 -16.63 -9.93 -14.87
C GLU A 294 -18.16 -9.75 -14.81
N ALA A 295 -18.85 -10.54 -13.97
CA ALA A 295 -20.29 -10.43 -13.80
C ALA A 295 -20.69 -9.05 -13.25
N PHE A 296 -19.90 -8.46 -12.34
CA PHE A 296 -20.08 -7.08 -11.89
C PHE A 296 -19.99 -6.07 -13.05
N LEU A 297 -18.93 -6.15 -13.86
CA LEU A 297 -18.68 -5.24 -14.99
C LEU A 297 -19.69 -5.38 -16.14
N ARG A 298 -20.23 -6.59 -16.36
CA ARG A 298 -21.35 -6.81 -17.29
C ARG A 298 -22.65 -6.20 -16.74
N ASN A 299 -22.91 -6.34 -15.45
CA ASN A 299 -24.09 -5.73 -14.81
C ASN A 299 -24.04 -4.19 -14.77
N SER A 300 -22.85 -3.58 -14.68
CA SER A 300 -22.68 -2.13 -14.81
C SER A 300 -22.65 -1.61 -16.25
N SER A 301 -22.69 -2.51 -17.25
CA SER A 301 -22.52 -2.20 -18.67
C SER A 301 -21.19 -1.48 -19.00
N GLU A 302 -20.13 -1.78 -18.24
CA GLU A 302 -18.78 -1.24 -18.47
C GLU A 302 -18.02 -1.98 -19.58
N ILE A 303 -18.36 -3.25 -19.83
CA ILE A 303 -17.75 -4.08 -20.90
C ILE A 303 -18.52 -3.94 -22.21
N ASP A 304 -17.81 -3.66 -23.29
CA ASP A 304 -18.34 -3.59 -24.66
C ASP A 304 -18.43 -4.97 -25.36
N SER A 305 -18.80 -4.96 -26.65
CA SER A 305 -18.91 -6.17 -27.49
C SER A 305 -17.61 -6.95 -27.64
N ASP A 306 -16.46 -6.27 -27.50
CA ASP A 306 -15.14 -6.77 -27.86
C ASP A 306 -14.37 -7.29 -26.63
N LYS A 307 -15.09 -7.53 -25.52
CA LYS A 307 -14.54 -7.76 -24.16
C LYS A 307 -13.63 -6.60 -23.68
N LYS A 308 -13.85 -5.35 -24.10
CA LYS A 308 -13.02 -4.21 -23.63
C LYS A 308 -13.78 -3.31 -22.65
N VAL A 309 -13.00 -2.62 -21.84
CA VAL A 309 -13.40 -1.44 -21.07
C VAL A 309 -12.43 -0.33 -21.45
N GLY A 310 -12.81 0.53 -22.39
CA GLY A 310 -11.95 1.57 -22.93
C GLY A 310 -10.71 1.00 -23.63
N LEU A 311 -9.51 1.27 -23.10
CA LEU A 311 -8.28 0.67 -23.65
C LEU A 311 -8.01 -0.75 -23.16
N TRP A 312 -8.55 -1.15 -21.99
CA TRP A 312 -8.28 -2.48 -21.43
C TRP A 312 -9.10 -3.55 -22.15
N ARG A 313 -8.44 -4.56 -22.70
CA ARG A 313 -9.06 -5.88 -22.93
C ARG A 313 -9.22 -6.61 -21.60
N VAL A 314 -10.40 -7.14 -21.34
CA VAL A 314 -10.72 -7.93 -20.15
C VAL A 314 -10.42 -9.39 -20.40
N VAL A 315 -9.49 -9.96 -19.62
CA VAL A 315 -9.15 -11.38 -19.62
C VAL A 315 -9.77 -12.02 -18.38
N VAL A 316 -10.69 -12.96 -18.57
CA VAL A 316 -11.36 -13.65 -17.48
C VAL A 316 -10.56 -14.88 -17.06
N VAL A 317 -10.41 -15.07 -15.75
CA VAL A 317 -9.71 -16.20 -15.13
C VAL A 317 -10.75 -17.04 -14.37
N HIS A 318 -11.14 -18.17 -14.95
CA HIS A 318 -12.29 -18.96 -14.50
C HIS A 318 -11.98 -19.89 -13.33
N LYS A 319 -10.73 -20.36 -13.22
CA LYS A 319 -10.24 -21.23 -12.14
C LYS A 319 -9.04 -20.57 -11.49
N LEU A 320 -9.18 -20.15 -10.23
CA LEU A 320 -8.15 -19.43 -9.49
C LEU A 320 -7.30 -20.39 -8.62
N PRO A 321 -5.97 -20.18 -8.50
CA PRO A 321 -5.08 -21.08 -7.76
C PRO A 321 -5.11 -20.87 -6.25
N TYR A 322 -5.66 -19.75 -5.75
CA TYR A 322 -5.68 -19.41 -4.34
C TYR A 322 -7.03 -18.87 -3.86
N LEU A 323 -7.35 -19.14 -2.60
CA LEU A 323 -8.51 -18.55 -1.90
C LEU A 323 -8.30 -17.08 -1.48
N ASP A 324 -7.08 -16.54 -1.59
CA ASP A 324 -6.77 -15.13 -1.33
C ASP A 324 -6.69 -14.37 -2.67
N PRO A 325 -7.66 -13.51 -3.02
CA PRO A 325 -7.63 -12.72 -4.26
C PRO A 325 -6.39 -11.83 -4.38
N ARG A 326 -5.80 -11.41 -3.24
CA ARG A 326 -4.55 -10.63 -3.20
C ARG A 326 -3.34 -11.47 -3.62
N ARG A 327 -3.42 -12.80 -3.49
CA ARG A 327 -2.43 -13.78 -3.95
C ARG A 327 -2.66 -14.14 -5.42
N ASN A 328 -3.92 -14.29 -5.86
CA ASN A 328 -4.25 -14.41 -7.29
C ASN A 328 -3.72 -13.21 -8.09
N GLY A 329 -3.89 -11.99 -7.57
CA GLY A 329 -3.30 -10.74 -8.10
C GLY A 329 -1.76 -10.67 -8.09
N LYS A 330 -1.05 -11.73 -7.69
CA LYS A 330 0.42 -11.85 -7.85
C LYS A 330 0.82 -12.63 -9.09
N VAL A 331 -0.07 -13.46 -9.64
CA VAL A 331 0.16 -14.24 -10.87
C VAL A 331 0.36 -13.30 -12.07
N PRO A 332 -0.63 -12.48 -12.50
CA PRO A 332 -0.42 -11.54 -13.61
C PRO A 332 0.47 -10.35 -13.25
N LYS A 333 0.91 -10.21 -12.00
CA LYS A 333 1.85 -9.17 -11.58
C LYS A 333 3.32 -9.55 -11.77
N LEU A 334 3.67 -10.80 -11.44
CA LEU A 334 5.06 -11.27 -11.47
C LEU A 334 5.32 -12.13 -12.71
N LEU A 335 4.31 -12.85 -13.19
CA LEU A 335 4.43 -13.88 -14.23
C LEU A 335 3.93 -13.42 -15.61
N LEU A 336 3.92 -12.11 -15.91
CA LEU A 336 3.57 -11.61 -17.26
C LEU A 336 4.40 -12.27 -18.36
N HIS A 337 5.69 -12.49 -18.12
CA HIS A 337 6.60 -13.21 -19.01
C HIS A 337 6.30 -14.71 -19.20
N ARG A 338 5.34 -15.28 -18.46
CA ARG A 338 4.78 -16.63 -18.67
C ARG A 338 3.47 -16.56 -19.44
N LEU A 339 2.69 -15.50 -19.25
CA LEU A 339 1.38 -15.25 -19.86
C LEU A 339 1.46 -14.59 -21.25
N PHE A 340 2.50 -13.81 -21.51
CA PHE A 340 2.78 -13.09 -22.76
C PHE A 340 4.18 -13.45 -23.24
N PRO A 341 4.40 -14.68 -23.76
CA PRO A 341 5.74 -15.18 -24.08
C PRO A 341 6.46 -14.40 -25.20
N ASN A 342 5.69 -13.69 -26.05
CA ASN A 342 6.20 -12.90 -27.17
C ASN A 342 6.34 -11.39 -26.82
N ALA A 343 5.91 -10.96 -25.64
CA ALA A 343 6.12 -9.60 -25.18
C ALA A 343 7.57 -9.43 -24.72
N ARG A 344 8.23 -8.35 -25.18
CA ARG A 344 9.60 -8.03 -24.77
C ARG A 344 9.65 -7.18 -23.51
N TYR A 345 8.66 -6.32 -23.31
CA TYR A 345 8.54 -5.45 -22.14
C TYR A 345 7.17 -5.61 -21.48
N SER A 346 7.13 -5.42 -20.16
CA SER A 346 5.88 -5.31 -19.41
C SER A 346 5.87 -4.13 -18.44
N LEU A 347 4.75 -3.40 -18.42
CA LEU A 347 4.40 -2.42 -17.41
C LEU A 347 3.21 -2.93 -16.58
N TRP A 348 3.47 -3.42 -15.38
CA TRP A 348 2.40 -3.71 -14.41
C TRP A 348 1.92 -2.42 -13.75
N VAL A 349 0.60 -2.24 -13.68
CA VAL A 349 -0.06 -1.17 -12.91
C VAL A 349 -1.11 -1.80 -11.97
N ASP A 350 -1.03 -1.47 -10.69
CA ASP A 350 -2.00 -1.88 -9.66
C ASP A 350 -3.33 -1.14 -9.85
N ALA A 351 -4.45 -1.88 -9.99
CA ALA A 351 -5.71 -1.40 -10.59
C ALA A 351 -6.34 -0.15 -9.97
N LYS A 352 -6.08 0.14 -8.68
CA LYS A 352 -6.50 1.40 -8.03
C LYS A 352 -5.81 2.66 -8.57
N LEU A 353 -4.83 2.51 -9.46
CA LEU A 353 -4.05 3.59 -10.06
C LEU A 353 -4.42 3.81 -11.52
N GLU A 354 -4.51 5.07 -11.90
CA GLU A 354 -4.65 5.49 -13.29
C GLU A 354 -3.26 5.79 -13.89
N LEU A 355 -2.96 5.20 -15.04
CA LEU A 355 -1.78 5.49 -15.85
C LEU A 355 -2.02 6.80 -16.63
N VAL A 356 -1.10 7.77 -16.55
CA VAL A 356 -1.29 9.13 -17.11
C VAL A 356 -0.11 9.65 -17.95
N VAL A 357 0.86 8.79 -18.26
CA VAL A 357 1.97 9.04 -19.19
C VAL A 357 2.13 7.82 -20.10
N ASP A 358 2.52 8.03 -21.35
CA ASP A 358 2.67 6.98 -22.34
C ASP A 358 3.71 5.90 -21.92
N PRO A 359 3.41 4.59 -22.06
CA PRO A 359 4.33 3.52 -21.68
C PRO A 359 5.71 3.59 -22.33
N ILE A 360 5.83 4.10 -23.57
CA ILE A 360 7.15 4.24 -24.23
C ILE A 360 8.04 5.23 -23.47
N MET A 361 7.49 6.37 -23.06
CA MET A 361 8.20 7.39 -22.27
C MET A 361 8.61 6.84 -20.89
N ILE A 362 7.81 5.93 -20.31
CA ILE A 362 8.14 5.25 -19.05
C ILE A 362 9.26 4.21 -19.24
N LEU A 363 9.22 3.41 -20.30
CA LEU A 363 10.28 2.45 -20.64
C LEU A 363 11.61 3.14 -20.93
N GLU A 364 11.59 4.21 -21.73
CA GLU A 364 12.75 5.07 -22.01
C GLU A 364 13.36 5.60 -20.70
N ARG A 365 12.56 6.27 -19.87
CA ARG A 365 13.03 6.94 -18.65
C ARG A 365 13.55 5.98 -17.58
N PHE A 366 12.90 4.83 -17.38
CA PHE A 366 13.17 3.95 -16.24
C PHE A 366 13.93 2.65 -16.58
N LEU A 367 13.96 2.23 -17.84
CA LEU A 367 14.77 1.11 -18.32
C LEU A 367 15.92 1.58 -19.21
N TRP A 368 15.62 2.14 -20.39
CA TRP A 368 16.61 2.30 -21.47
C TRP A 368 17.68 3.34 -21.13
N ARG A 369 17.27 4.55 -20.72
CA ARG A 369 18.16 5.63 -20.23
C ARG A 369 18.84 5.34 -18.88
N LYS A 370 18.59 4.16 -18.31
CA LYS A 370 19.22 3.65 -17.08
C LYS A 370 20.00 2.36 -17.29
N ASN A 371 20.06 1.87 -18.53
CA ASN A 371 20.63 0.57 -18.90
C ASN A 371 20.23 -0.56 -17.92
N ALA A 372 18.92 -0.64 -17.63
CA ALA A 372 18.36 -1.54 -16.64
C ALA A 372 17.18 -2.31 -17.24
N SER A 373 17.11 -3.62 -17.02
CA SER A 373 16.01 -4.48 -17.48
C SER A 373 14.87 -4.62 -16.46
N PHE A 374 15.00 -4.05 -15.25
CA PHE A 374 13.95 -4.06 -14.23
C PHE A 374 14.00 -2.80 -13.37
N ALA A 375 12.86 -2.11 -13.25
CA ALA A 375 12.69 -0.91 -12.44
C ALA A 375 11.42 -0.99 -11.58
N ILE A 376 11.53 -0.54 -10.33
CA ILE A 376 10.44 -0.57 -9.34
C ILE A 376 10.59 0.57 -8.34
N SER A 377 9.51 1.25 -8.01
CA SER A 377 9.57 2.36 -7.06
C SER A 377 9.84 1.87 -5.64
N ARG A 378 10.76 2.53 -4.93
CA ARG A 378 10.95 2.38 -3.47
C ARG A 378 9.64 2.71 -2.75
N HIS A 379 9.33 2.01 -1.66
CA HIS A 379 8.17 2.36 -0.85
C HIS A 379 8.36 3.73 -0.16
N TYR A 380 7.33 4.56 -0.12
CA TYR A 380 7.46 6.01 0.12
C TYR A 380 7.97 6.45 1.51
N ARG A 381 8.00 5.55 2.49
CA ARG A 381 8.30 5.87 3.90
C ARG A 381 9.13 4.82 4.65
N ARG A 382 8.90 3.55 4.36
CA ARG A 382 9.55 2.39 5.00
C ARG A 382 10.59 1.83 4.03
N PHE A 383 11.81 1.64 4.52
CA PHE A 383 12.96 1.21 3.72
C PHE A 383 13.59 -0.07 4.26
N ASP A 384 13.22 -0.50 5.47
CA ASP A 384 13.64 -1.76 6.07
C ASP A 384 12.50 -2.80 6.01
N VAL A 385 12.84 -4.02 5.59
CA VAL A 385 11.90 -5.14 5.43
C VAL A 385 11.24 -5.53 6.76
N PHE A 386 11.95 -5.39 7.87
CA PHE A 386 11.38 -5.61 9.21
C PHE A 386 10.38 -4.52 9.61
N GLU A 387 10.56 -3.26 9.17
CA GLU A 387 9.57 -2.20 9.38
C GLU A 387 8.31 -2.45 8.52
N GLU A 388 8.48 -2.98 7.30
CA GLU A 388 7.36 -3.39 6.45
C GLU A 388 6.57 -4.53 7.07
N ALA A 389 7.22 -5.56 7.63
CA ALA A 389 6.53 -6.66 8.30
C ALA A 389 5.71 -6.20 9.51
N GLU A 390 6.28 -5.38 10.40
CA GLU A 390 5.55 -4.78 11.52
C GLU A 390 4.37 -3.91 11.05
N ALA A 391 4.54 -3.15 9.96
CA ALA A 391 3.46 -2.37 9.38
C ALA A 391 2.32 -3.23 8.80
N ASN A 392 2.63 -4.40 8.22
CA ASN A 392 1.62 -5.32 7.71
C ASN A 392 0.85 -6.02 8.84
N LYS A 393 1.52 -6.40 9.92
CA LYS A 393 0.89 -6.93 11.15
C LYS A 393 -0.01 -5.88 11.80
N ALA A 394 0.50 -4.66 11.99
CA ALA A 394 -0.25 -3.55 12.59
C ALA A 394 -1.47 -3.10 11.76
N ALA A 395 -1.46 -3.35 10.45
CA ALA A 395 -2.58 -3.08 9.53
C ALA A 395 -3.43 -4.32 9.20
N GLY A 396 -3.24 -5.46 9.89
CA GLY A 396 -4.04 -6.68 9.71
C GLY A 396 -4.01 -7.27 8.29
N LYS A 397 -2.96 -7.02 7.50
CA LYS A 397 -2.94 -7.37 6.06
C LYS A 397 -2.74 -8.86 5.78
N TYR A 398 -2.24 -9.61 6.76
CA TYR A 398 -2.15 -11.06 6.79
C TYR A 398 -2.14 -11.51 8.25
N GLU A 399 -2.23 -12.81 8.51
CA GLU A 399 -2.06 -13.36 9.86
C GLU A 399 -0.64 -13.04 10.41
N ASN A 400 -0.59 -12.54 11.65
CA ASN A 400 0.66 -12.13 12.29
C ASN A 400 1.67 -13.28 12.45
N ALA A 401 1.21 -14.47 12.86
CA ALA A 401 2.09 -15.63 13.06
C ALA A 401 2.77 -16.07 11.75
N SER A 402 2.02 -16.12 10.64
CA SER A 402 2.58 -16.34 9.30
C SER A 402 3.61 -15.29 8.86
N ILE A 403 3.40 -14.01 9.17
CA ILE A 403 4.39 -12.94 8.89
C ILE A 403 5.64 -13.12 9.76
N ASP A 404 5.47 -13.38 11.06
CA ASP A 404 6.58 -13.56 12.00
C ASP A 404 7.43 -14.80 11.64
N PHE A 405 6.78 -15.88 11.20
CA PHE A 405 7.45 -17.07 10.69
C PHE A 405 8.26 -16.78 9.41
N GLN A 406 7.69 -16.08 8.42
CA GLN A 406 8.41 -15.69 7.20
C GLN A 406 9.64 -14.81 7.51
N ILE A 407 9.49 -13.85 8.43
CA ILE A 407 10.56 -12.94 8.85
C ILE A 407 11.67 -13.64 9.62
N GLU A 408 11.32 -14.55 10.53
CA GLU A 408 12.30 -15.33 11.29
C GLU A 408 13.01 -16.37 10.40
N PHE A 409 12.32 -16.91 9.40
CA PHE A 409 12.93 -17.76 8.37
C PHE A 409 13.99 -16.98 7.58
N TYR A 410 13.67 -15.79 7.04
CA TYR A 410 14.65 -14.99 6.31
C TYR A 410 15.79 -14.47 7.20
N ARG A 411 15.53 -14.17 8.48
CA ARG A 411 16.58 -13.80 9.45
C ARG A 411 17.61 -14.93 9.62
N LYS A 412 17.16 -16.19 9.69
CA LYS A 412 18.03 -17.38 9.73
C LYS A 412 18.80 -17.60 8.44
N GLU A 413 18.27 -17.17 7.30
CA GLU A 413 18.98 -17.12 6.01
C GLU A 413 19.92 -15.89 5.86
N GLY A 414 20.12 -15.10 6.91
CA GLY A 414 21.05 -13.96 6.90
C GLY A 414 20.47 -12.63 6.42
N LEU A 415 19.14 -12.49 6.26
CA LEU A 415 18.52 -11.21 5.95
C LEU A 415 18.73 -10.22 7.10
N ALA A 416 19.57 -9.21 6.86
CA ALA A 416 19.88 -8.14 7.81
C ALA A 416 19.09 -6.85 7.47
N SER A 417 18.75 -6.07 8.51
CA SER A 417 18.05 -4.79 8.38
C SER A 417 18.71 -3.84 7.39
N TYR A 418 17.89 -3.07 6.68
CA TYR A 418 18.39 -2.03 5.79
C TYR A 418 19.32 -1.03 6.51
N SER A 419 20.46 -0.75 5.89
CA SER A 419 21.44 0.22 6.37
C SER A 419 22.24 0.80 5.20
N ALA A 420 22.98 1.89 5.44
CA ALA A 420 23.83 2.51 4.42
C ALA A 420 24.91 1.55 3.83
N ALA A 421 25.25 0.46 4.53
CA ALA A 421 26.15 -0.56 4.01
C ALA A 421 25.59 -1.37 2.82
N LYS A 422 24.27 -1.30 2.55
CA LYS A 422 23.67 -1.95 1.36
C LYS A 422 23.85 -1.18 0.05
N LEU A 423 24.34 0.08 0.10
CA LEU A 423 24.50 0.95 -1.07
C LEU A 423 25.25 0.25 -2.24
N PRO A 424 24.93 0.55 -3.51
CA PRO A 424 23.95 1.54 -3.98
C PRO A 424 22.47 1.12 -3.86
N ILE A 425 22.12 0.00 -3.21
CA ILE A 425 20.71 -0.30 -2.89
C ILE A 425 20.18 0.78 -1.94
N THR A 426 19.04 1.37 -2.31
CA THR A 426 18.43 2.53 -1.63
C THR A 426 17.19 2.18 -0.79
N SER A 427 16.70 0.95 -0.86
CA SER A 427 15.57 0.43 -0.06
C SER A 427 15.59 -1.09 -0.07
N ASP A 428 15.19 -1.75 1.02
CA ASP A 428 14.79 -3.17 0.97
C ASP A 428 13.34 -3.36 0.53
N VAL A 429 12.53 -2.30 0.59
CA VAL A 429 11.06 -2.36 0.40
C VAL A 429 10.64 -1.60 -0.87
N PRO A 430 9.95 -2.26 -1.82
CA PRO A 430 9.29 -1.60 -2.95
C PRO A 430 7.87 -1.16 -2.59
N GLU A 431 7.35 -0.11 -3.21
CA GLU A 431 5.90 0.19 -3.18
C GLU A 431 5.14 -0.94 -3.91
N GLY A 432 5.72 -1.43 -5.00
CA GLY A 432 5.23 -2.58 -5.76
C GLY A 432 3.92 -2.35 -6.53
N CYS A 433 3.29 -1.18 -6.45
CA CYS A 433 2.08 -0.86 -7.23
C CYS A 433 2.36 -0.57 -8.71
N VAL A 434 3.64 -0.48 -9.10
CA VAL A 434 4.11 -0.51 -10.49
C VAL A 434 5.32 -1.44 -10.58
N ILE A 435 5.47 -2.16 -11.69
CA ILE A 435 6.72 -2.82 -12.11
C ILE A 435 6.96 -2.48 -13.58
N VAL A 436 8.15 -1.97 -13.92
CA VAL A 436 8.59 -1.72 -15.31
C VAL A 436 9.71 -2.71 -15.62
N ARG A 437 9.64 -3.43 -16.75
CA ARG A 437 10.53 -4.58 -16.99
C ARG A 437 10.71 -4.95 -18.46
N GLU A 438 11.90 -5.41 -18.83
CA GLU A 438 12.21 -6.19 -20.04
C GLU A 438 12.29 -7.68 -19.71
N HIS A 439 11.82 -8.58 -20.57
CA HIS A 439 11.67 -10.03 -20.32
C HIS A 439 12.94 -10.84 -20.63
N ILE A 440 14.09 -10.38 -20.13
CA ILE A 440 15.36 -11.11 -20.27
C ILE A 440 15.52 -12.21 -19.18
N PRO A 441 16.33 -13.28 -19.41
CA PRO A 441 16.41 -14.44 -18.52
C PRO A 441 16.65 -14.12 -17.03
N ILE A 442 17.58 -13.22 -16.69
CA ILE A 442 17.83 -12.82 -15.30
C ILE A 442 16.63 -12.14 -14.63
N SER A 443 15.84 -11.36 -15.39
CA SER A 443 14.62 -10.71 -14.89
C SER A 443 13.49 -11.72 -14.68
N ASN A 444 13.43 -12.71 -15.58
CA ASN A 444 12.50 -13.82 -15.54
C ASN A 444 12.76 -14.64 -14.28
N LEU A 445 14.02 -15.07 -14.07
CA LEU A 445 14.46 -15.74 -12.85
C LEU A 445 14.14 -14.91 -11.60
N PHE A 446 14.43 -13.61 -11.58
CA PHE A 446 14.10 -12.74 -10.44
C PHE A 446 12.61 -12.78 -10.09
N THR A 447 11.72 -12.65 -11.08
CA THR A 447 10.28 -12.69 -10.81
C THR A 447 9.73 -14.09 -10.52
N CYS A 448 10.31 -15.16 -11.08
CA CYS A 448 9.99 -16.53 -10.69
C CYS A 448 10.33 -16.77 -9.21
N LEU A 449 11.55 -16.44 -8.79
CA LEU A 449 11.98 -16.57 -7.40
C LEU A 449 11.13 -15.70 -6.47
N TRP A 450 10.82 -14.46 -6.85
CA TRP A 450 9.95 -13.58 -6.05
C TRP A 450 8.52 -14.11 -5.94
N PHE A 451 7.97 -14.70 -7.00
CA PHE A 451 6.69 -15.40 -6.97
C PHE A 451 6.73 -16.64 -6.08
N ASN A 452 7.79 -17.46 -6.15
CA ASN A 452 7.94 -18.68 -5.34
C ASN A 452 8.02 -18.39 -3.84
N GLU A 453 8.57 -17.25 -3.42
CA GLU A 453 8.52 -16.78 -2.03
C GLU A 453 7.10 -16.38 -1.60
N VAL A 454 6.34 -15.74 -2.50
CA VAL A 454 4.94 -15.34 -2.27
C VAL A 454 4.01 -16.57 -2.21
N ASP A 455 4.25 -17.57 -3.06
CA ASP A 455 3.57 -18.86 -3.05
C ASP A 455 3.90 -19.64 -1.76
N ARG A 456 5.18 -19.68 -1.35
CA ARG A 456 5.58 -20.41 -0.13
C ARG A 456 4.99 -19.80 1.14
N PHE A 457 5.08 -18.49 1.30
CA PHE A 457 4.80 -17.80 2.57
C PHE A 457 3.48 -17.01 2.51
N THR A 458 3.55 -15.68 2.46
CA THR A 458 2.39 -14.78 2.52
C THR A 458 2.19 -14.02 1.21
N SER A 459 0.97 -13.54 0.94
CA SER A 459 0.67 -12.68 -0.23
C SER A 459 1.27 -11.26 -0.14
N ARG A 460 2.19 -11.02 0.80
CA ARG A 460 2.87 -9.75 1.02
C ARG A 460 4.25 -9.76 0.34
N ASP A 461 4.21 -9.74 -0.98
CA ASP A 461 5.32 -9.53 -1.92
C ASP A 461 6.40 -8.52 -1.48
N GLN A 462 6.01 -7.44 -0.80
CA GLN A 462 6.94 -6.44 -0.27
C GLN A 462 7.92 -6.99 0.79
N ILE A 463 7.59 -8.12 1.45
CA ILE A 463 8.42 -8.77 2.48
C ILE A 463 9.48 -9.71 1.86
N SER A 464 9.19 -10.34 0.72
CA SER A 464 10.09 -11.30 0.06
C SER A 464 11.06 -10.68 -0.95
N PHE A 465 10.80 -9.45 -1.41
CA PHE A 465 11.57 -8.78 -2.45
C PHE A 465 13.08 -8.68 -2.16
N SER A 466 13.45 -8.25 -0.95
CA SER A 466 14.86 -8.07 -0.56
C SER A 466 15.61 -9.39 -0.44
N THR A 467 14.99 -10.45 0.08
CA THR A 467 15.57 -11.80 0.17
C THR A 467 16.01 -12.31 -1.21
N VAL A 468 15.13 -12.23 -2.21
CA VAL A 468 15.44 -12.70 -3.57
C VAL A 468 16.50 -11.83 -4.23
N ARG A 469 16.34 -10.50 -4.16
CA ARG A 469 17.29 -9.53 -4.74
C ARG A 469 18.69 -9.71 -4.16
N ASP A 470 18.82 -9.78 -2.83
CA ASP A 470 20.12 -9.86 -2.16
C ASP A 470 20.79 -11.22 -2.45
N LYS A 471 20.01 -12.31 -2.56
CA LYS A 471 20.54 -13.61 -3.03
C LYS A 471 21.03 -13.56 -4.48
N ILE A 472 20.28 -12.99 -5.43
CA ILE A 472 20.73 -12.86 -6.84
C ILE A 472 21.97 -11.96 -6.94
N ARG A 473 22.00 -10.83 -6.23
CA ARG A 473 23.16 -9.92 -6.18
C ARG A 473 24.38 -10.56 -5.51
N SER A 474 24.20 -11.57 -4.65
CA SER A 474 25.32 -12.34 -4.09
C SER A 474 26.00 -13.28 -5.11
N LYS A 475 25.37 -13.53 -6.27
CA LYS A 475 25.82 -14.46 -7.32
C LYS A 475 26.11 -13.80 -8.66
N THR A 476 25.64 -12.57 -8.88
CA THR A 476 25.72 -11.83 -10.15
C THR A 476 25.87 -10.34 -9.90
N ASN A 477 26.38 -9.60 -10.88
CA ASN A 477 26.36 -8.14 -10.89
C ASN A 477 24.98 -7.54 -11.22
N TYR A 478 23.90 -8.35 -11.24
CA TYR A 478 22.56 -7.88 -11.54
C TYR A 478 22.06 -6.89 -10.47
N THR A 479 21.43 -5.81 -10.93
CA THR A 479 20.85 -4.78 -10.07
C THR A 479 19.47 -4.36 -10.57
N ILE A 480 18.69 -3.70 -9.70
CA ILE A 480 17.34 -3.25 -9.98
C ILE A 480 17.30 -1.73 -9.83
N ASN A 481 16.72 -1.03 -10.81
CA ASN A 481 16.53 0.42 -10.74
C ASN A 481 15.41 0.76 -9.72
N MET A 482 15.80 1.04 -8.48
CA MET A 482 14.89 1.42 -7.40
C MET A 482 14.65 2.93 -7.36
N PHE A 483 13.79 3.41 -8.26
CA PHE A 483 13.43 4.83 -8.43
C PHE A 483 12.52 5.37 -7.30
N LEU A 484 12.30 6.69 -7.26
CA LEU A 484 11.54 7.33 -6.17
C LEU A 484 10.02 7.17 -6.32
N ASP A 485 9.30 7.04 -5.21
CA ASP A 485 7.83 7.06 -5.21
C ASP A 485 7.26 8.41 -5.73
N CYS A 486 8.01 9.51 -5.63
CA CYS A 486 7.60 10.78 -6.25
C CYS A 486 7.70 10.74 -7.78
N GLU A 487 8.66 10.01 -8.35
CA GLU A 487 8.75 9.80 -9.80
C GLU A 487 7.62 8.85 -10.24
N ARG A 488 7.31 7.82 -9.44
CA ARG A 488 6.14 6.95 -9.68
C ARG A 488 4.83 7.74 -9.74
N ARG A 489 4.60 8.64 -8.77
CA ARG A 489 3.38 9.48 -8.71
C ARG A 489 3.24 10.46 -9.87
N ASN A 490 4.29 10.67 -10.67
CA ASN A 490 4.22 11.48 -11.88
C ASN A 490 3.40 10.75 -12.97
N PHE A 491 3.70 9.47 -13.22
CA PHE A 491 3.09 8.70 -14.31
C PHE A 491 1.94 7.78 -13.92
N VAL A 492 1.77 7.45 -12.62
CA VAL A 492 0.56 6.79 -12.12
C VAL A 492 -0.05 7.54 -10.93
N VAL A 493 -1.27 8.03 -11.12
CA VAL A 493 -2.02 8.77 -10.09
C VAL A 493 -3.03 7.86 -9.42
N GLN A 494 -3.18 7.99 -8.10
CA GLN A 494 -4.29 7.36 -7.39
C GLN A 494 -5.49 8.29 -7.47
N ILE A 495 -6.46 8.01 -8.34
CA ILE A 495 -7.76 8.68 -8.27
C ILE A 495 -8.42 8.25 -6.97
N GLN A 496 -8.47 9.17 -6.01
CA GLN A 496 -9.49 9.13 -4.99
C GLN A 496 -10.82 9.49 -5.66
N ASN A 497 -11.68 8.50 -5.86
CA ASN A 497 -13.12 8.79 -5.88
C ASN A 497 -13.42 9.49 -4.54
N TYR A 498 -14.21 10.57 -4.56
CA TYR A 498 -14.33 11.49 -3.42
C TYR A 498 -15.17 10.90 -2.26
N MET A 499 -14.55 9.96 -1.55
CA MET A 499 -14.99 9.32 -0.32
C MET A 499 -13.86 9.41 0.73
N SER A 500 -13.28 10.60 0.89
CA SER A 500 -12.20 10.84 1.84
C SER A 500 -12.33 12.19 2.53
N LYS A 501 -12.29 12.16 3.86
CA LYS A 501 -12.20 13.32 4.77
C LYS A 501 -11.28 14.43 4.23
N PRO A 502 -11.67 15.71 4.30
CA PRO A 502 -10.72 16.80 4.13
C PRO A 502 -9.77 16.79 5.33
N CYS A 503 -8.48 16.58 5.07
CA CYS A 503 -7.47 16.98 6.05
C CYS A 503 -7.59 18.50 6.26
N ARG A 504 -7.87 18.93 7.50
CA ARG A 504 -7.80 20.35 7.86
C ARG A 504 -6.45 20.91 7.40
N LYS A 505 -6.49 21.99 6.60
CA LYS A 505 -5.33 22.87 6.48
C LYS A 505 -4.96 23.30 7.89
N LYS A 506 -3.69 23.17 8.26
CA LYS A 506 -3.14 23.95 9.37
C LYS A 506 -2.55 25.21 8.78
N GLU A 507 -2.94 26.36 9.30
CA GLU A 507 -2.06 27.52 9.25
C GLU A 507 -0.82 27.24 10.12
N GLU A 508 0.35 27.57 9.59
CA GLU A 508 1.56 27.81 10.37
C GLU A 508 1.79 29.31 10.38
N GLU A 509 1.58 29.96 11.52
CA GLU A 509 2.22 31.23 11.82
C GLU A 509 2.50 31.31 13.33
N ASN A 510 3.64 31.92 13.68
CA ASN A 510 4.15 32.16 15.04
C ASN A 510 4.26 30.95 16.00
N GLU A 511 5.39 30.24 15.92
CA GLU A 511 6.09 29.88 17.17
C GLU A 511 6.67 31.17 17.77
N ASN A 512 6.15 31.62 18.91
CA ASN A 512 6.91 32.33 19.93
C ASN A 512 6.14 32.42 21.26
N ALA A 513 6.87 32.51 22.36
CA ALA A 513 6.36 32.65 23.74
C ALA A 513 5.29 31.63 24.19
N TYR A 514 5.73 30.55 24.81
CA TYR A 514 5.04 30.05 26.01
C TYR A 514 6.05 29.61 27.07
N GLU A 515 6.53 30.62 27.80
CA GLU A 515 7.11 30.44 29.13
C GLU A 515 6.02 29.99 30.12
N SER A 516 6.40 29.52 31.31
CA SER A 516 5.45 28.93 32.26
C SER A 516 4.49 29.97 32.86
N VAL A 517 3.23 29.95 32.44
CA VAL A 517 2.12 30.56 33.17
C VAL A 517 1.22 29.46 33.73
N VAL A 518 1.09 29.43 35.05
CA VAL A 518 0.04 28.67 35.74
C VAL A 518 -1.23 29.51 35.66
N LEU A 519 -2.21 29.08 34.87
CA LEU A 519 -3.52 29.73 34.85
C LEU A 519 -4.31 29.33 36.12
N SER A 520 -5.03 30.31 36.66
CA SER A 520 -5.75 30.24 37.93
C SER A 520 -7.09 29.50 37.78
N ALA A 521 -7.88 29.45 38.87
CA ALA A 521 -9.18 28.79 38.86
C ALA A 521 -10.28 29.55 38.07
N GLU A 522 -9.96 30.71 37.51
CA GLU A 522 -10.91 31.70 36.96
C GLU A 522 -11.26 31.45 35.48
N ASP A 523 -10.46 30.70 34.73
CA ASP A 523 -10.74 30.37 33.31
C ASP A 523 -11.85 29.32 33.11
N LYS A 524 -12.50 28.85 34.20
CA LYS A 524 -13.57 27.85 34.13
C LYS A 524 -14.97 28.38 33.81
N GLU A 525 -15.20 29.70 33.85
CA GLU A 525 -16.55 30.26 33.71
C GLU A 525 -16.90 30.74 32.28
N LYS A 526 -15.94 30.68 31.33
CA LYS A 526 -16.14 31.18 29.95
C LYS A 526 -16.70 30.16 28.95
N GLU A 527 -17.07 28.95 29.38
CA GLU A 527 -17.69 27.94 28.50
C GLU A 527 -19.22 28.14 28.32
N ALA A 528 -19.81 29.14 28.99
CA ALA A 528 -21.26 29.30 29.14
C ALA A 528 -21.88 30.55 28.45
N ALA A 529 -21.54 30.83 27.17
CA ALA A 529 -22.17 31.94 26.42
C ALA A 529 -22.31 31.75 24.88
N VAL A 530 -22.26 30.53 24.34
CA VAL A 530 -22.62 30.31 22.91
C VAL A 530 -24.15 30.37 22.77
N SER A 531 -24.65 31.25 21.89
CA SER A 531 -26.10 31.45 21.69
C SER A 531 -26.79 30.17 21.17
N ALA A 532 -28.10 30.06 21.38
CA ALA A 532 -28.87 28.93 20.86
C ALA A 532 -28.85 28.87 19.32
N GLU A 533 -28.96 30.03 18.67
CA GLU A 533 -28.95 30.14 17.22
C GLU A 533 -27.61 29.68 16.62
N ASP A 534 -26.48 29.99 17.26
CA ASP A 534 -25.16 29.63 16.73
C ASP A 534 -24.88 28.13 16.87
N LYS A 535 -25.46 27.48 17.88
CA LYS A 535 -25.47 26.01 17.99
C LYS A 535 -26.29 25.37 16.88
N GLU A 536 -27.45 25.93 16.53
CA GLU A 536 -28.24 25.47 15.38
C GLU A 536 -27.50 25.70 14.04
N LYS A 537 -26.81 26.84 13.87
CA LYS A 537 -25.97 27.13 12.69
C LYS A 537 -24.83 26.12 12.54
N GLU A 538 -24.07 25.82 13.60
CA GLU A 538 -22.98 24.82 13.51
C GLU A 538 -23.51 23.41 13.23
N ALA A 539 -24.61 23.00 13.88
CA ALA A 539 -25.25 21.71 13.61
C ALA A 539 -25.71 21.59 12.14
N ALA A 540 -26.35 22.64 11.60
CA ALA A 540 -26.79 22.70 10.21
C ALA A 540 -25.61 22.70 9.21
N GLU A 541 -24.48 23.34 9.53
CA GLU A 541 -23.27 23.25 8.73
C GLU A 541 -22.69 21.83 8.72
N ILE A 542 -22.70 21.12 9.85
CA ILE A 542 -22.33 19.70 9.91
C ILE A 542 -23.36 18.85 9.14
N GLY A 543 -24.63 19.26 9.08
CA GLY A 543 -25.66 18.68 8.21
C GLY A 543 -26.87 18.08 8.92
N TYR A 544 -27.05 18.36 10.21
CA TYR A 544 -28.17 17.88 11.02
C TYR A 544 -28.88 19.02 11.75
N LYS A 545 -30.16 18.80 12.08
CA LYS A 545 -30.92 19.65 13.01
C LYS A 545 -31.44 18.78 14.16
N VAL A 546 -31.28 19.28 15.39
CA VAL A 546 -31.88 18.68 16.58
C VAL A 546 -33.34 19.10 16.66
N THR A 547 -34.24 18.15 16.94
CA THR A 547 -35.69 18.40 17.12
C THR A 547 -36.16 18.12 18.56
N GLY A 548 -35.23 17.83 19.46
CA GLY A 548 -35.45 17.56 20.88
C GLY A 548 -35.63 16.07 21.22
N PRO A 549 -35.84 15.76 22.51
CA PRO A 549 -35.79 14.40 23.01
C PRO A 549 -36.96 13.53 22.52
N LEU A 550 -36.67 12.26 22.28
CA LEU A 550 -37.64 11.19 22.05
C LEU A 550 -38.55 11.02 23.27
N GLN A 551 -39.87 11.18 23.09
CA GLN A 551 -40.84 10.95 24.16
C GLN A 551 -41.21 9.46 24.23
N LYS A 552 -41.59 8.98 25.42
CA LYS A 552 -41.99 7.57 25.63
C LYS A 552 -43.24 7.15 24.82
N SER A 553 -44.00 8.11 24.32
CA SER A 553 -45.12 7.96 23.40
C SER A 553 -44.72 7.70 21.93
N ASP A 554 -43.51 8.10 21.54
CA ASP A 554 -43.14 8.30 20.14
C ASP A 554 -42.81 6.95 19.45
N ARG A 555 -43.72 6.45 18.63
CA ARG A 555 -43.53 5.23 17.83
C ARG A 555 -42.72 5.49 16.55
N VAL A 556 -41.49 5.99 16.69
CA VAL A 556 -40.66 6.43 15.54
C VAL A 556 -40.13 5.25 14.71
N PHE A 557 -40.08 4.03 15.26
CA PHE A 557 -39.60 2.84 14.54
C PHE A 557 -40.68 2.19 13.66
N LYS A 558 -40.81 2.69 12.42
CA LYS A 558 -41.64 2.11 11.36
C LYS A 558 -41.22 0.67 11.01
N PRO A 559 -42.05 -0.14 10.32
CA PRO A 559 -41.60 -1.33 9.59
C PRO A 559 -40.45 -1.02 8.63
N TYR A 560 -39.69 -2.03 8.20
CA TYR A 560 -38.71 -1.81 7.12
C TYR A 560 -39.42 -1.34 5.85
N GLU A 561 -38.85 -0.37 5.14
CA GLU A 561 -39.37 0.15 3.86
C GLU A 561 -38.30 -0.05 2.77
N PRO A 562 -38.66 -0.40 1.51
CA PRO A 562 -37.71 -0.69 0.43
C PRO A 562 -37.19 0.61 -0.22
N VAL A 563 -36.76 1.57 0.60
CA VAL A 563 -36.20 2.86 0.22
C VAL A 563 -34.90 3.13 0.97
N PHE A 564 -33.97 3.81 0.31
CA PHE A 564 -32.70 4.21 0.89
C PHE A 564 -32.35 5.66 0.52
N ALA A 565 -31.49 6.25 1.32
CA ALA A 565 -30.91 7.57 1.13
C ALA A 565 -29.38 7.50 1.13
N VAL A 566 -28.73 8.50 0.55
CA VAL A 566 -27.31 8.79 0.80
C VAL A 566 -27.24 10.14 1.51
N VAL A 567 -26.83 10.13 2.78
CA VAL A 567 -26.77 11.32 3.65
C VAL A 567 -25.33 11.71 3.91
N GLN A 568 -25.04 13.01 3.94
CA GLN A 568 -23.73 13.54 4.35
C GLN A 568 -23.79 14.11 5.78
N ILE A 569 -22.89 13.65 6.65
CA ILE A 569 -22.70 14.16 8.00
C ILE A 569 -21.24 14.61 8.13
N GLY A 570 -21.04 15.91 8.26
CA GLY A 570 -19.74 16.58 8.20
C GLY A 570 -19.04 16.28 6.87
N SER A 571 -18.00 15.45 6.94
CA SER A 571 -17.20 15.02 5.80
C SER A 571 -17.43 13.56 5.36
N HIS A 572 -18.41 12.88 5.95
CA HIS A 572 -18.75 11.50 5.65
C HIS A 572 -20.08 11.36 4.93
N GLN A 573 -20.14 10.47 3.95
CA GLN A 573 -21.37 10.05 3.31
C GLN A 573 -21.72 8.63 3.77
N PHE A 574 -23.01 8.40 4.04
CA PHE A 574 -23.54 7.12 4.48
C PHE A 574 -24.74 6.73 3.60
N LYS A 575 -24.73 5.52 3.03
CA LYS A 575 -25.95 4.90 2.52
C LYS A 575 -26.75 4.38 3.71
N VAL A 576 -28.03 4.75 3.79
CA VAL A 576 -28.91 4.40 4.90
C VAL A 576 -30.32 4.03 4.43
N SER A 577 -30.89 3.02 5.06
CA SER A 577 -32.28 2.60 4.99
C SER A 577 -32.93 2.89 6.35
N ASN A 578 -34.26 2.81 6.45
CA ASN A 578 -34.87 2.88 7.78
C ASN A 578 -34.47 1.65 8.64
N ARG A 579 -34.37 1.84 9.96
CA ARG A 579 -33.81 0.91 10.96
C ARG A 579 -32.29 0.68 10.91
N ASP A 580 -31.52 1.24 9.97
CA ASP A 580 -30.06 1.09 9.99
C ASP A 580 -29.40 1.79 11.21
N THR A 581 -28.18 1.38 11.56
CA THR A 581 -27.30 2.12 12.48
C THR A 581 -26.07 2.61 11.73
N ILE A 582 -25.66 3.84 12.02
CA ILE A 582 -24.38 4.41 11.58
C ILE A 582 -23.60 4.94 12.77
N TYR A 583 -22.27 4.80 12.72
CA TYR A 583 -21.35 5.47 13.64
C TYR A 583 -20.77 6.71 12.95
N THR A 584 -20.94 7.86 13.59
CA THR A 584 -20.46 9.16 13.14
C THR A 584 -19.36 9.67 14.07
N GLU A 585 -18.60 10.68 13.65
CA GLU A 585 -17.77 11.48 14.57
C GLU A 585 -18.67 12.13 15.64
N ARG A 586 -18.15 12.43 16.84
CA ARG A 586 -18.94 13.02 17.93
C ARG A 586 -19.71 14.26 17.48
N LEU A 587 -21.04 14.13 17.38
CA LEU A 587 -21.93 15.25 17.14
C LEU A 587 -22.01 16.10 18.41
N LYS A 588 -22.01 17.42 18.23
CA LYS A 588 -22.21 18.40 19.31
C LYS A 588 -23.69 18.69 19.50
N TYR A 589 -24.03 19.32 20.63
CA TYR A 589 -25.36 19.93 20.86
C TYR A 589 -26.55 18.95 20.77
N CYS A 590 -26.30 17.65 20.87
CA CYS A 590 -27.31 16.59 20.97
C CYS A 590 -26.91 15.59 22.06
N ASP A 591 -27.92 15.09 22.77
CA ASP A 591 -27.81 14.11 23.85
C ASP A 591 -28.44 12.76 23.46
N ILE A 592 -28.27 11.77 24.35
CA ILE A 592 -28.77 10.41 24.12
C ILE A 592 -30.30 10.40 24.13
N ASN A 593 -30.90 9.77 23.12
CA ASN A 593 -32.32 9.80 22.75
C ASN A 593 -32.82 11.09 22.07
N ASP A 594 -31.96 12.03 21.64
CA ASP A 594 -32.43 13.14 20.79
C ASP A 594 -32.86 12.66 19.40
N LYS A 595 -33.93 13.26 18.88
CA LYS A 595 -34.41 13.11 17.51
C LYS A 595 -33.69 14.12 16.61
N LEU A 596 -33.00 13.62 15.59
CA LEU A 596 -32.26 14.40 14.60
C LEU A 596 -32.91 14.30 13.22
N ILE A 597 -32.89 15.40 12.46
CA ILE A 597 -33.14 15.39 11.02
C ILE A 597 -31.80 15.62 10.32
N LEU A 598 -31.45 14.76 9.36
CA LEU A 598 -30.27 14.88 8.52
C LEU A 598 -30.69 15.59 7.21
N ASN A 599 -30.23 16.82 7.03
CA ASN A 599 -30.70 17.72 5.97
C ASN A 599 -29.83 17.63 4.69
N LYS A 600 -28.58 17.16 4.80
CA LYS A 600 -27.67 17.02 3.65
C LYS A 600 -27.87 15.67 2.95
N VAL A 601 -29.05 15.48 2.36
CA VAL A 601 -29.36 14.31 1.53
C VAL A 601 -28.82 14.54 0.12
N LEU A 602 -28.00 13.62 -0.39
CA LEU A 602 -27.38 13.68 -1.71
C LEU A 602 -28.18 12.90 -2.76
N MET A 603 -28.83 11.81 -2.34
CA MET A 603 -29.58 10.92 -3.22
C MET A 603 -30.68 10.18 -2.44
N LEU A 604 -31.81 9.91 -3.07
CA LEU A 604 -32.84 8.98 -2.61
C LEU A 604 -33.06 7.89 -3.66
N GLY A 605 -33.38 6.67 -3.24
CA GLY A 605 -33.65 5.55 -4.15
C GLY A 605 -34.69 4.57 -3.60
N SER A 606 -35.51 4.03 -4.49
CA SER A 606 -36.48 2.97 -4.26
C SER A 606 -36.28 1.86 -5.30
N GLN A 607 -37.20 0.89 -5.35
CA GLN A 607 -37.24 -0.12 -6.41
C GLN A 607 -37.67 0.43 -7.78
N THR A 608 -38.35 1.58 -7.81
CA THR A 608 -38.98 2.14 -9.03
C THR A 608 -38.38 3.45 -9.50
N GLN A 609 -37.68 4.19 -8.64
CA GLN A 609 -37.12 5.52 -8.94
C GLN A 609 -35.83 5.80 -8.17
N THR A 610 -34.98 6.67 -8.73
CA THR A 610 -33.79 7.20 -8.06
C THR A 610 -33.70 8.70 -8.34
N ILE A 611 -33.56 9.49 -7.27
CA ILE A 611 -33.56 10.96 -7.30
C ILE A 611 -32.18 11.43 -6.84
N ILE A 612 -31.47 12.19 -7.68
CA ILE A 612 -30.06 12.58 -7.46
C ILE A 612 -29.94 14.10 -7.30
N GLY A 613 -29.37 14.54 -6.18
CA GLY A 613 -29.19 15.96 -5.83
C GLY A 613 -28.06 16.66 -6.60
N ARG A 614 -28.07 18.00 -6.58
CA ARG A 614 -27.06 18.84 -7.23
C ARG A 614 -26.71 20.07 -6.38
N PRO A 615 -25.89 19.95 -5.32
CA PRO A 615 -25.30 18.71 -4.78
C PRO A 615 -26.20 17.98 -3.77
N ILE A 616 -27.21 18.66 -3.21
CA ILE A 616 -28.18 18.13 -2.26
C ILE A 616 -29.59 18.10 -2.87
N LEU A 617 -30.50 17.39 -2.22
CA LEU A 617 -31.95 17.43 -2.45
C LEU A 617 -32.59 18.29 -1.35
N PRO A 618 -33.25 19.42 -1.67
CA PRO A 618 -33.75 20.36 -0.65
C PRO A 618 -34.98 19.82 0.11
N ASP A 619 -35.86 19.10 -0.57
CA ASP A 619 -37.12 18.59 -0.01
C ASP A 619 -36.98 17.19 0.64
N ALA A 620 -35.75 16.68 0.73
CA ALA A 620 -35.44 15.36 1.26
C ALA A 620 -34.99 15.45 2.72
N ALA A 621 -35.60 14.63 3.59
CA ALA A 621 -35.28 14.59 5.01
C ALA A 621 -35.12 13.14 5.49
N VAL A 622 -34.05 12.86 6.24
CA VAL A 622 -33.83 11.56 6.88
C VAL A 622 -33.84 11.75 8.39
N HIS A 623 -34.79 11.07 9.06
CA HIS A 623 -34.96 11.14 10.50
C HIS A 623 -34.12 10.07 11.18
N ALA A 624 -33.53 10.43 12.33
CA ALA A 624 -32.68 9.57 13.12
C ALA A 624 -32.85 9.83 14.62
N VAL A 625 -32.37 8.89 15.44
CA VAL A 625 -32.28 9.02 16.91
C VAL A 625 -30.86 8.72 17.36
N VAL A 626 -30.37 9.47 18.34
CA VAL A 626 -29.10 9.19 19.03
C VAL A 626 -29.28 8.00 19.98
N GLU A 627 -28.64 6.86 19.69
CA GLU A 627 -28.63 5.69 20.59
C GLU A 627 -27.56 5.80 21.68
N GLU A 628 -26.38 6.31 21.34
CA GLU A 628 -25.19 6.20 22.20
C GLU A 628 -24.11 7.23 21.80
N HIS A 629 -23.40 7.79 22.78
CA HIS A 629 -22.10 8.42 22.56
C HIS A 629 -21.00 7.46 23.03
N ALA A 630 -20.29 6.87 22.06
CA ALA A 630 -19.37 5.76 22.29
C ALA A 630 -17.91 6.20 22.18
N LEU A 631 -17.02 5.47 22.84
CA LEU A 631 -15.57 5.61 22.67
C LEU A 631 -15.02 4.48 21.79
N ASP A 632 -14.36 4.87 20.69
CA ASP A 632 -13.68 3.97 19.77
C ASP A 632 -12.53 3.18 20.45
N ALA A 633 -12.05 2.14 19.75
CA ALA A 633 -10.92 1.32 20.15
C ALA A 633 -9.67 2.17 20.48
N LYS A 634 -8.89 1.73 21.47
CA LYS A 634 -7.77 2.52 22.00
C LYS A 634 -6.55 2.48 21.06
N VAL A 635 -6.42 3.47 20.19
CA VAL A 635 -5.26 3.69 19.34
C VAL A 635 -4.04 4.07 20.20
N ILE A 636 -2.96 3.30 20.14
CA ILE A 636 -1.74 3.56 20.91
C ILE A 636 -0.75 4.39 20.09
N ILE A 637 -0.61 5.66 20.43
CA ILE A 637 0.34 6.58 19.79
C ILE A 637 1.70 6.47 20.50
N PHE A 638 2.58 5.62 19.97
CA PHE A 638 3.96 5.48 20.47
C PHE A 638 4.95 6.29 19.63
N LYS A 639 5.64 7.25 20.25
CA LYS A 639 6.68 8.09 19.63
C LYS A 639 8.03 7.79 20.28
N LYS A 640 9.04 7.41 19.50
CA LYS A 640 10.41 7.07 19.97
C LYS A 640 11.46 7.66 19.02
N LYS A 641 12.49 8.34 19.55
CA LYS A 641 13.67 8.78 18.77
C LYS A 641 14.90 7.98 19.24
N ARG A 642 15.50 7.19 18.34
CA ARG A 642 16.67 6.34 18.62
C ARG A 642 17.85 7.19 19.13
N ARG A 643 18.63 6.69 20.10
CA ARG A 643 19.79 7.36 20.72
C ARG A 643 19.55 8.75 21.37
N LYS A 644 18.31 9.26 21.44
CA LYS A 644 17.99 10.57 22.07
C LYS A 644 17.22 10.45 23.40
N ASN A 645 17.23 9.27 24.03
CA ASN A 645 16.44 8.84 25.20
C ASN A 645 14.92 9.18 25.18
N TYR A 646 14.40 9.63 24.04
CA TYR A 646 13.02 10.08 23.89
C TYR A 646 12.13 8.88 23.57
N ARG A 647 11.24 8.54 24.51
CA ARG A 647 10.10 7.65 24.33
C ARG A 647 8.86 8.27 24.97
N ARG A 648 7.74 8.29 24.26
CA ARG A 648 6.42 8.73 24.74
C ARG A 648 5.38 7.73 24.24
N LYS A 649 4.57 7.18 25.15
CA LYS A 649 3.40 6.34 24.83
C LYS A 649 2.17 7.12 25.25
N ASN A 650 1.32 7.51 24.31
CA ASN A 650 -0.01 8.03 24.59
C ASN A 650 -1.07 7.05 24.09
N GLY A 651 -2.29 7.14 24.62
CA GLY A 651 -3.46 6.49 24.04
C GLY A 651 -4.43 7.55 23.54
N HIS A 652 -4.97 7.34 22.34
CA HIS A 652 -6.15 8.06 21.85
C HIS A 652 -7.35 7.12 21.89
N ARG A 653 -8.53 7.68 22.14
CA ARG A 653 -9.82 7.07 21.82
C ARG A 653 -10.62 8.16 21.14
N GLN A 654 -11.26 7.84 20.03
CA GLN A 654 -12.12 8.79 19.34
C GLN A 654 -13.52 8.73 19.94
N GLU A 655 -14.10 9.88 20.27
CA GLU A 655 -15.53 9.94 20.57
C GLU A 655 -16.32 9.85 19.26
N LEU A 656 -17.33 8.99 19.29
CA LEU A 656 -18.25 8.69 18.19
C LEU A 656 -19.70 8.91 18.66
N THR A 657 -20.60 9.11 17.72
CA THR A 657 -22.05 9.13 17.99
C THR A 657 -22.74 8.08 17.13
N LYS A 658 -23.47 7.19 17.80
CA LYS A 658 -24.22 6.09 17.19
C LYS A 658 -25.64 6.58 16.91
N LEU A 659 -25.97 6.69 15.63
CA LEU A 659 -27.31 7.04 15.17
C LEU A 659 -28.05 5.79 14.73
N ARG A 660 -29.36 5.78 14.96
CA ARG A 660 -30.31 4.80 14.39
C ARG A 660 -31.30 5.57 13.52
N ILE A 661 -31.40 5.15 12.26
CA ILE A 661 -32.24 5.80 11.24
C ILE A 661 -33.69 5.31 11.39
N THR A 662 -34.66 6.23 11.32
CA THR A 662 -36.08 5.94 11.64
C THR A 662 -37.03 6.08 10.47
N ASP A 663 -36.87 7.12 9.65
CA ASP A 663 -37.74 7.43 8.52
C ASP A 663 -36.97 8.15 7.40
N ILE A 664 -37.40 7.94 6.16
CA ILE A 664 -36.85 8.60 4.97
C ILE A 664 -38.03 9.28 4.24
N GLN A 665 -37.86 10.55 3.89
CA GLN A 665 -38.90 11.42 3.31
C GLN A 665 -38.35 12.12 2.06
N GLY A 666 -39.24 12.46 1.12
CA GLY A 666 -38.88 13.03 -0.19
C GLY A 666 -38.85 12.01 -1.35
N ILE A 667 -39.38 10.79 -1.17
CA ILE A 667 -39.50 9.76 -2.22
C ILE A 667 -40.82 9.00 -2.05
N GLU A 668 -41.46 8.61 -3.15
CA GLU A 668 -42.67 7.79 -3.10
C GLU A 668 -42.32 6.37 -2.61
N LYS A 669 -43.10 5.87 -1.66
CA LYS A 669 -42.89 4.56 -1.06
C LYS A 669 -43.84 3.56 -1.71
N PRO A 670 -43.36 2.50 -2.39
CA PRO A 670 -44.25 1.52 -3.02
C PRO A 670 -45.08 0.81 -1.94
N GLU A 671 -46.37 0.59 -2.22
CA GLU A 671 -47.27 -0.07 -1.27
C GLU A 671 -46.81 -1.50 -0.98
N MET A 672 -46.66 -1.83 0.30
CA MET A 672 -46.40 -3.20 0.71
C MET A 672 -47.68 -4.03 0.61
N THR A 673 -47.83 -4.76 -0.49
CA THR A 673 -48.79 -5.88 -0.58
C THR A 673 -48.48 -6.88 0.55
N THR A 674 -49.27 -6.86 1.62
CA THR A 674 -49.02 -7.73 2.77
C THR A 674 -49.12 -9.19 2.35
N PRO A 675 -48.09 -10.04 2.56
CA PRO A 675 -48.19 -11.45 2.21
C PRO A 675 -49.34 -12.10 3.01
N PRO A 676 -50.17 -12.95 2.38
CA PRO A 676 -51.35 -13.51 3.03
C PRO A 676 -50.97 -14.26 4.30
N LYS A 677 -51.67 -13.96 5.41
CA LYS A 677 -51.48 -14.64 6.69
C LYS A 677 -51.71 -16.14 6.50
N LYS A 678 -50.64 -16.94 6.61
CA LYS A 678 -50.78 -18.40 6.70
C LYS A 678 -51.65 -18.72 7.92
N GLU A 679 -52.84 -19.26 7.68
CA GLU A 679 -53.68 -19.78 8.75
C GLU A 679 -52.93 -20.88 9.51
N LYS A 680 -53.08 -20.89 10.83
CA LYS A 680 -52.55 -21.96 11.67
C LYS A 680 -53.46 -23.18 11.52
N ALA A 681 -53.01 -24.20 10.80
CA ALA A 681 -53.71 -25.47 10.70
C ALA A 681 -54.04 -26.00 12.10
N LYS A 682 -55.31 -26.34 12.34
CA LYS A 682 -55.76 -26.93 13.61
C LYS A 682 -55.17 -28.33 13.76
N PRO A 683 -54.73 -28.75 14.96
CA PRO A 683 -54.26 -30.11 15.18
C PRO A 683 -55.42 -31.10 15.02
N VAL A 684 -55.26 -32.06 14.12
CA VAL A 684 -56.20 -33.18 13.96
C VAL A 684 -56.07 -34.12 15.15
N LYS A 685 -57.16 -34.34 15.88
CA LYS A 685 -57.23 -35.43 16.88
C LYS A 685 -57.35 -36.75 16.13
N VAL A 686 -56.33 -37.59 16.18
CA VAL A 686 -56.46 -39.01 15.82
C VAL A 686 -57.14 -39.72 16.98
N ALA A 687 -58.27 -40.37 16.72
CA ALA A 687 -58.91 -41.25 17.69
C ALA A 687 -58.19 -42.61 17.70
N VAL A 688 -57.92 -43.14 18.89
CA VAL A 688 -57.52 -44.54 19.06
C VAL A 688 -58.80 -45.39 19.07
N GLY A 689 -58.79 -46.54 18.39
CA GLY A 689 -59.90 -47.48 18.38
C GLY A 689 -59.43 -48.86 17.90
N ALA A 690 -59.94 -49.90 18.57
CA ALA A 690 -59.41 -51.26 18.62
C ALA A 690 -58.00 -51.33 19.26
#